data_AF-A0A6P2FS21-F1
#
_entry.id   AF-A0A6P2FS21-F1
#
_cell.length_a   1.000
_cell.length_b   1.000
_cell.length_c   1.000
_cell.angle_alpha   90.00
_cell.angle_beta   90.00
_cell.angle_gamma   90.00
#
_symmetry.space_group_name_H-M   'P 1'
#
loop_
_entity.id
_entity.type
_entity.pdbx_description
1 polymer ?
#
loop_
_entity_poly.entity_id
_entity_poly.type
_entity_poly.pdbx_seq_one_letter_code
_entity_poly.pdbx_strand_id
1 'polypeptide(L)'
;MQVINIPAGSLAVLSGLPGAGKSHLLQNSRLPHGIVQSSDALRRAFGGESVFIAADGHVVSEPLQSVSLLVWETIEKVVEERLKQGLTTIVDATLVADEIPGSFDRARFAKMAQQAGVPFKVIIVDTPMERVLAQNASRSARVPERAIQEFLEGVTVPAQGKAPAYVLGGYQRTSRFPHEVVTSDAVVRVVAPLQLEGENWDIVGDIHGLLRELRALLEKLGYEECPDGLHRHRDGRRLLFLGDLVDRGPESIETLRFVMRMCAAGLAKVVMGNHDAKLVAFWDTAKQEKLDFWRSFSNAQTGMELLRLPEDEGERIIAFLRSLPHFAMYENDTQRVVFAHADAKAFNLMRTPRDEVLHGASNWGRFDSDAAMQRYLDTYDFCSAELVPPTKRQYYIRGHIPGTSWQVKVVSLDAHAFQNGSLLAMRLDDYLKGKSSVVPLPTTYDFNAVQAARVAPYVGLQELVTNKLATVSTDTRYGLRLFKYAKSVFYEHLWGTNSALLRARGHVYDVAGNVVSQPFDKVFNYKEEGAGLDLAPETRVRAVVKLNGFLGVVSPHPVMRSDLLVHTTGSFESDFVGYIKDFITGPVRGKMLKLFSKRPLTLMFEVLHEKDPHIVPYEKEDHGLHLIGAREIRQGSSLLTEGELDDLAAELGFRRPEHFETTFGELLKLNAACHHEGHMVRLLDDQETMVLKLKGPVYLTSKFLARMSDGKWKHLFANPASFKLRIDEEFYSLVDTLTTKFSLEAILQRDEQEKLALIRELVL
;
A
#
# COMPACT_ATOMS: atom_id res chain seq x y z
N MET A 1 40.27 -25.35 -14.56
CA MET A 1 39.86 -24.61 -13.36
C MET A 1 38.34 -24.63 -13.29
N GLN A 2 37.75 -25.13 -12.21
CA GLN A 2 36.29 -25.14 -12.05
C GLN A 2 35.81 -23.69 -11.83
N VAL A 3 34.74 -23.26 -12.52
CA VAL A 3 34.18 -21.91 -12.40
C VAL A 3 32.79 -22.01 -11.78
N ILE A 4 32.58 -21.31 -10.66
CA ILE A 4 31.32 -21.28 -9.93
C ILE A 4 30.65 -19.95 -10.22
N ASN A 5 29.48 -19.99 -10.86
CA ASN A 5 28.72 -18.78 -11.13
C ASN A 5 27.81 -18.47 -9.94
N ILE A 6 27.84 -17.21 -9.50
CA ILE A 6 26.88 -16.64 -8.56
C ILE A 6 26.19 -15.42 -9.21
N PRO A 7 24.85 -15.34 -9.21
CA PRO A 7 24.16 -14.15 -9.68
C PRO A 7 24.55 -12.92 -8.87
N ALA A 8 24.65 -11.76 -9.51
CA ALA A 8 24.79 -10.51 -8.79
C ALA A 8 23.59 -10.26 -7.86
N GLY A 9 23.84 -9.67 -6.69
CA GLY A 9 22.84 -9.46 -5.65
C GLY A 9 22.51 -10.71 -4.82
N SER A 10 23.34 -11.77 -4.89
CA SER A 10 23.20 -12.98 -4.08
C SER A 10 24.04 -12.96 -2.80
N LEU A 11 23.63 -13.78 -1.82
CA LEU A 11 24.44 -14.14 -0.67
C LEU A 11 25.09 -15.51 -0.91
N ALA A 12 26.42 -15.57 -0.89
CA ALA A 12 27.15 -16.82 -0.89
C ALA A 12 27.90 -17.01 0.44
N VAL A 13 27.98 -18.23 0.93
CA VAL A 13 28.80 -18.58 2.09
C VAL A 13 29.85 -19.60 1.70
N LEU A 14 31.11 -19.38 2.11
CA LEU A 14 32.13 -20.40 1.99
C LEU A 14 32.03 -21.37 3.16
N SER A 15 32.17 -22.66 2.85
CA SER A 15 32.22 -23.73 3.82
C SER A 15 33.43 -24.61 3.56
N GLY A 16 34.08 -25.09 4.61
CA GLY A 16 35.27 -25.94 4.50
C GLY A 16 36.10 -25.88 5.76
N LEU A 17 36.88 -26.94 6.00
CA LEU A 17 37.77 -27.03 7.14
C LEU A 17 38.78 -25.86 7.19
N PRO A 18 39.32 -25.52 8.36
CA PRO A 18 40.51 -24.66 8.44
C PRO A 18 41.62 -25.27 7.59
N GLY A 19 42.25 -24.47 6.73
CA GLY A 19 43.27 -24.97 5.79
C GLY A 19 42.74 -25.59 4.50
N ALA A 20 41.43 -25.67 4.26
CA ALA A 20 40.87 -26.23 3.02
C ALA A 20 41.12 -25.40 1.74
N GLY A 21 41.74 -24.22 1.84
CA GLY A 21 42.05 -23.37 0.69
C GLY A 21 40.96 -22.37 0.29
N LYS A 22 40.01 -22.04 1.18
CA LYS A 22 38.96 -21.01 0.96
C LYS A 22 39.54 -19.66 0.51
N SER A 23 40.55 -19.16 1.21
CA SER A 23 41.21 -17.89 0.87
C SER A 23 41.95 -17.96 -0.47
N HIS A 24 42.50 -19.13 -0.83
CA HIS A 24 43.16 -19.34 -2.13
C HIS A 24 42.15 -19.24 -3.28
N LEU A 25 40.98 -19.89 -3.13
CA LEU A 25 39.86 -19.78 -4.07
C LEU A 25 39.43 -18.32 -4.25
N LEU A 26 39.27 -17.56 -3.16
CA LEU A 26 38.88 -16.15 -3.23
C LEU A 26 39.93 -15.26 -3.91
N GLN A 27 41.22 -15.50 -3.64
CA GLN A 27 42.32 -14.79 -4.30
C GLN A 27 42.33 -15.08 -5.81
N ASN A 28 42.18 -16.35 -6.20
CA ASN A 28 42.11 -16.76 -7.61
C ASN A 28 40.91 -16.15 -8.34
N SER A 29 39.82 -15.87 -7.61
CA SER A 29 38.59 -15.29 -8.15
C SER A 29 38.71 -13.80 -8.50
N ARG A 30 39.77 -13.11 -8.04
CA ARG A 30 40.04 -11.67 -8.32
C ARG A 30 38.83 -10.76 -8.04
N LEU A 31 38.14 -11.03 -6.95
CA LEU A 31 36.94 -10.31 -6.56
C LEU A 31 37.29 -8.90 -6.02
N PRO A 32 36.44 -7.89 -6.27
CA PRO A 32 36.67 -6.52 -5.80
C PRO A 32 36.62 -6.43 -4.27
N HIS A 33 37.36 -5.47 -3.71
CA HIS A 33 37.30 -5.20 -2.26
C HIS A 33 35.86 -4.92 -1.80
N GLY A 34 35.51 -5.42 -0.60
CA GLY A 34 34.22 -5.21 0.04
C GLY A 34 33.13 -6.22 -0.31
N ILE A 35 33.30 -7.07 -1.33
CA ILE A 35 32.33 -8.15 -1.62
C ILE A 35 32.46 -9.33 -0.64
N VAL A 36 33.69 -9.62 -0.21
CA VAL A 36 34.00 -10.68 0.74
C VAL A 36 33.98 -10.12 2.16
N GLN A 37 33.15 -10.71 3.02
CA GLN A 37 33.10 -10.46 4.46
C GLN A 37 33.82 -11.60 5.17
N SER A 38 35.11 -11.39 5.48
CA SER A 38 35.95 -12.40 6.12
C SER A 38 36.00 -12.22 7.63
N SER A 39 35.66 -13.29 8.36
CA SER A 39 35.74 -13.29 9.83
C SER A 39 37.17 -13.06 10.33
N ASP A 40 38.18 -13.59 9.64
CA ASP A 40 39.58 -13.38 10.02
C ASP A 40 40.08 -11.97 9.72
N ALA A 41 39.58 -11.34 8.65
CA ALA A 41 39.90 -9.94 8.36
C ALA A 41 39.32 -8.99 9.42
N LEU A 42 38.07 -9.24 9.85
CA LEU A 42 37.42 -8.45 10.89
C LEU A 42 38.04 -8.69 12.27
N ARG A 43 38.42 -9.93 12.63
CA ARG A 43 39.16 -10.20 13.88
C ARG A 43 40.44 -9.37 13.96
N ARG A 44 41.21 -9.29 12.88
CA ARG A 44 42.41 -8.44 12.82
C ARG A 44 42.08 -6.96 12.93
N ALA A 45 41.04 -6.50 12.24
CA ALA A 45 40.63 -5.10 12.25
C ALA A 45 40.17 -4.62 13.64
N PHE A 46 39.44 -5.46 14.39
CA PHE A 46 38.94 -5.11 15.73
C PHE A 46 39.94 -5.40 16.85
N GLY A 47 40.51 -6.61 16.88
CA GLY A 47 41.28 -7.13 18.00
C GLY A 47 42.79 -7.11 17.80
N GLY A 48 43.28 -6.76 16.60
CA GLY A 48 44.69 -6.89 16.23
C GLY A 48 45.12 -8.35 16.13
N GLU A 49 46.41 -8.59 16.34
CA GLU A 49 47.01 -9.92 16.30
C GLU A 49 47.70 -10.23 17.64
N SER A 50 47.59 -11.49 18.06
CA SER A 50 48.38 -12.06 19.14
C SER A 50 49.66 -12.62 18.54
N VAL A 51 50.81 -12.19 19.08
CA VAL A 51 52.13 -12.63 18.61
C VAL A 51 52.79 -13.46 19.70
N PHE A 52 53.19 -14.68 19.37
CA PHE A 52 53.94 -15.56 20.27
C PHE A 52 54.97 -16.40 19.50
N ILE A 53 55.92 -17.00 20.22
CA ILE A 53 56.93 -17.88 19.64
C ILE A 53 56.45 -19.31 19.83
N ALA A 54 56.28 -20.03 18.73
CA ALA A 54 55.92 -21.45 18.75
C ALA A 54 57.07 -22.32 19.30
N ALA A 55 56.77 -23.56 19.67
CA ALA A 55 57.72 -24.49 20.28
C ALA A 55 58.93 -24.84 19.37
N ASP A 56 58.78 -24.69 18.06
CA ASP A 56 59.82 -24.86 17.03
C ASP A 56 60.53 -23.52 16.67
N GLY A 57 60.31 -22.46 17.46
CA GLY A 57 61.07 -21.21 17.42
C GLY A 57 60.62 -20.17 16.41
N HIS A 58 59.56 -20.41 15.62
CA HIS A 58 59.02 -19.41 14.71
C HIS A 58 58.02 -18.46 15.39
N VAL A 59 57.98 -17.22 14.93
CA VAL A 59 56.99 -16.23 15.37
C VAL A 59 55.66 -16.52 14.69
N VAL A 60 54.63 -16.77 15.49
CA VAL A 60 53.24 -16.92 15.06
C VAL A 60 52.49 -15.63 15.34
N SER A 61 51.78 -15.12 14.35
CA SER A 61 50.85 -13.99 14.49
C SER A 61 49.44 -14.44 14.13
N GLU A 62 48.54 -14.50 15.10
CA GLU A 62 47.16 -14.96 14.88
C GLU A 62 46.11 -13.90 15.28
N PRO A 63 44.94 -13.87 14.62
CA PRO A 63 43.87 -12.95 14.99
C PRO A 63 43.36 -13.24 16.41
N LEU A 64 43.13 -12.18 17.18
CA LEU A 64 42.65 -12.30 18.56
C LEU A 64 41.27 -13.00 18.61
N GLN A 65 41.20 -14.21 19.18
CA GLN A 65 39.96 -15.00 19.19
C GLN A 65 38.91 -14.49 20.20
N SER A 66 39.32 -13.74 21.22
CA SER A 66 38.42 -13.23 22.28
C SER A 66 37.37 -12.24 21.79
N VAL A 67 37.55 -11.62 20.61
CA VAL A 67 36.57 -10.71 19.99
C VAL A 67 35.59 -11.40 19.04
N SER A 68 35.57 -12.74 18.99
CA SER A 68 34.79 -13.48 17.98
C SER A 68 33.29 -13.18 18.01
N LEU A 69 32.67 -13.00 19.18
CA LEU A 69 31.24 -12.65 19.27
C LEU A 69 30.94 -11.31 18.58
N LEU A 70 31.72 -10.26 18.88
CA LEU A 70 31.61 -8.95 18.25
C LEU A 70 31.79 -9.03 16.72
N VAL A 71 32.75 -9.84 16.26
CA VAL A 71 33.01 -10.03 14.83
C VAL A 71 31.80 -10.65 14.13
N TRP A 72 31.18 -11.65 14.73
CA TRP A 72 30.02 -12.29 14.14
C TRP A 72 28.79 -11.38 14.09
N GLU A 73 28.49 -10.67 15.18
CA GLU A 73 27.43 -9.65 15.20
C GLU A 73 27.66 -8.58 14.12
N THR A 74 28.93 -8.19 13.92
CA THR A 74 29.30 -7.24 12.87
C THR A 74 29.10 -7.81 11.47
N ILE A 75 29.50 -9.06 11.22
CA ILE A 75 29.28 -9.72 9.92
C ILE A 75 27.79 -9.80 9.61
N GLU A 76 26.96 -10.25 10.56
CA GLU A 76 25.52 -10.34 10.35
C GLU A 76 24.94 -8.97 9.99
N LYS A 77 25.30 -7.91 10.73
CA LYS A 77 24.83 -6.55 10.42
C LYS A 77 25.31 -6.06 9.04
N VAL A 78 26.57 -6.28 8.70
CA VAL A 78 27.12 -5.87 7.39
C VAL A 78 26.45 -6.64 6.26
N VAL A 79 26.27 -7.96 6.42
CA VAL A 79 25.56 -8.78 5.44
C VAL A 79 24.14 -8.24 5.28
N GLU A 80 23.38 -8.04 6.35
CA GLU A 80 22.00 -7.53 6.30
C GLU A 80 21.90 -6.22 5.51
N GLU A 81 22.74 -5.22 5.82
CA GLU A 81 22.73 -3.93 5.13
C GLU A 81 23.14 -4.03 3.66
N ARG A 82 24.11 -4.91 3.34
CA ARG A 82 24.49 -5.16 1.95
C ARG A 82 23.37 -5.82 1.14
N LEU A 83 22.63 -6.76 1.75
CA LEU A 83 21.50 -7.41 1.08
C LEU A 83 20.33 -6.43 0.86
N LYS A 84 20.06 -5.51 1.80
CA LYS A 84 19.09 -4.41 1.61
C LYS A 84 19.42 -3.57 0.37
N GLN A 85 20.71 -3.35 0.12
CA GLN A 85 21.22 -2.64 -1.07
C GLN A 85 21.35 -3.53 -2.31
N GLY A 86 20.93 -4.80 -2.27
CA GLY A 86 21.06 -5.75 -3.37
C GLY A 86 22.51 -6.02 -3.81
N LEU A 87 23.47 -5.85 -2.91
CA LEU A 87 24.89 -6.05 -3.21
C LEU A 87 25.27 -7.52 -3.01
N THR A 88 25.95 -8.08 -4.01
CA THR A 88 26.55 -9.42 -3.90
C THR A 88 27.44 -9.49 -2.67
N THR A 89 27.27 -10.53 -1.87
CA THR A 89 28.00 -10.66 -0.60
C THR A 89 28.46 -12.09 -0.45
N ILE A 90 29.76 -12.27 -0.19
CA ILE A 90 30.36 -13.58 0.06
C ILE A 90 30.89 -13.60 1.49
N VAL A 91 30.41 -14.52 2.32
CA VAL A 91 30.92 -14.68 3.69
C VAL A 91 32.05 -15.70 3.68
N ASP A 92 33.25 -15.26 4.09
CA ASP A 92 34.42 -16.12 4.28
C ASP A 92 34.57 -16.45 5.76
N ALA A 93 34.06 -17.63 6.13
CA ALA A 93 34.13 -18.14 7.48
C ALA A 93 34.14 -19.68 7.50
N THR A 94 34.45 -20.26 8.65
CA THR A 94 34.52 -21.72 8.85
C THR A 94 33.13 -22.30 9.15
N LEU A 95 32.17 -22.11 8.21
CA LEU A 95 30.77 -22.52 8.34
C LEU A 95 30.58 -23.99 7.93
N VAL A 96 31.04 -24.91 8.78
CA VAL A 96 31.24 -26.34 8.42
C VAL A 96 29.96 -27.16 8.24
N ALA A 97 28.80 -26.69 8.73
CA ALA A 97 27.52 -27.41 8.66
C ALA A 97 26.33 -26.46 8.51
N ASP A 98 25.17 -27.03 8.14
CA ASP A 98 23.92 -26.28 7.98
C ASP A 98 23.37 -25.76 9.30
N GLU A 99 23.43 -26.55 10.36
CA GLU A 99 22.96 -26.19 11.70
C GLU A 99 23.96 -26.68 12.74
N ILE A 100 24.38 -25.80 13.65
CA ILE A 100 25.30 -26.16 14.76
C ILE A 100 24.75 -25.55 16.05
N PRO A 101 24.25 -26.35 17.00
CA PRO A 101 23.70 -25.84 18.26
C PRO A 101 24.69 -24.96 19.03
N GLY A 102 24.24 -23.75 19.38
CA GLY A 102 25.04 -22.77 20.13
C GLY A 102 26.20 -22.13 19.35
N SER A 103 26.29 -22.36 18.03
CA SER A 103 27.37 -21.85 17.18
C SER A 103 26.83 -21.15 15.92
N PHE A 104 27.74 -20.73 15.04
CA PHE A 104 27.43 -20.09 13.76
C PHE A 104 27.42 -21.12 12.64
N ASP A 105 26.41 -21.06 11.78
CA ASP A 105 26.14 -22.07 10.75
C ASP A 105 25.60 -21.46 9.45
N ARG A 106 25.39 -22.29 8.44
CA ARG A 106 24.89 -21.83 7.13
C ARG A 106 23.42 -21.40 7.21
N ALA A 107 22.60 -21.98 8.08
CA ALA A 107 21.18 -21.68 8.20
C ALA A 107 20.90 -20.25 8.66
N ARG A 108 21.75 -19.67 9.52
CA ARG A 108 21.67 -18.25 9.89
C ARG A 108 21.70 -17.34 8.66
N PHE A 109 22.68 -17.53 7.78
CA PHE A 109 22.81 -16.73 6.56
C PHE A 109 21.72 -17.04 5.52
N ALA A 110 21.29 -18.30 5.42
CA ALA A 110 20.14 -18.66 4.58
C ALA A 110 18.86 -17.93 5.00
N LYS A 111 18.61 -17.80 6.31
CA LYS A 111 17.48 -17.05 6.85
C LYS A 111 17.56 -15.56 6.50
N MET A 112 18.75 -14.96 6.60
CA MET A 112 18.95 -13.56 6.21
C MET A 112 18.69 -13.33 4.71
N ALA A 113 19.19 -14.23 3.86
CA ALA A 113 18.92 -14.17 2.42
C ALA A 113 17.42 -14.33 2.11
N GLN A 114 16.73 -15.24 2.81
CA GLN A 114 15.29 -15.43 2.69
C GLN A 114 14.52 -14.17 3.09
N GLN A 115 14.88 -13.55 4.22
CA GLN A 115 14.25 -12.31 4.71
C GLN A 115 14.47 -11.14 3.75
N ALA A 116 15.65 -11.07 3.12
CA ALA A 116 15.97 -10.06 2.12
C ALA A 116 15.40 -10.39 0.71
N GLY A 117 14.85 -11.58 0.50
CA GLY A 117 14.32 -12.03 -0.78
C GLY A 117 15.39 -12.21 -1.87
N VAL A 118 16.62 -12.57 -1.49
CA VAL A 118 17.76 -12.72 -2.41
C VAL A 118 18.21 -14.18 -2.55
N PRO A 119 18.83 -14.58 -3.68
CA PRO A 119 19.38 -15.92 -3.83
C PRO A 119 20.48 -16.24 -2.82
N PHE A 120 20.47 -17.48 -2.30
CA PHE A 120 21.46 -18.00 -1.36
C PHE A 120 22.21 -19.20 -1.94
N LYS A 121 23.53 -19.26 -1.75
CA LYS A 121 24.36 -20.39 -2.19
C LYS A 121 25.47 -20.76 -1.21
N VAL A 122 25.66 -22.05 -0.97
CA VAL A 122 26.78 -22.59 -0.18
C VAL A 122 27.88 -23.07 -1.13
N ILE A 123 29.11 -22.61 -0.94
CA ILE A 123 30.27 -23.07 -1.69
C ILE A 123 31.13 -23.90 -0.74
N ILE A 124 31.08 -25.22 -0.91
CA ILE A 124 31.77 -26.19 -0.06
C ILE A 124 33.13 -26.50 -0.68
N VAL A 125 34.19 -26.00 -0.06
CA VAL A 125 35.58 -26.29 -0.44
C VAL A 125 36.00 -27.59 0.27
N ASP A 126 35.82 -28.72 -0.42
CA ASP A 126 36.17 -30.04 0.07
C ASP A 126 37.53 -30.46 -0.47
N THR A 127 38.56 -30.22 0.35
CA THR A 127 39.95 -30.54 0.03
C THR A 127 40.35 -31.79 0.82
N PRO A 128 41.01 -32.79 0.20
CA PRO A 128 41.47 -33.99 0.90
C PRO A 128 42.31 -33.65 2.14
N MET A 129 42.12 -34.41 3.24
CA MET A 129 42.74 -34.09 4.53
C MET A 129 44.27 -33.96 4.46
N GLU A 130 44.94 -34.83 3.70
CA GLU A 130 46.38 -34.75 3.47
C GLU A 130 46.80 -33.37 2.91
N ARG A 131 46.04 -32.85 1.94
CA ARG A 131 46.26 -31.52 1.35
C ARG A 131 45.90 -30.40 2.33
N VAL A 132 44.85 -30.57 3.15
CA VAL A 132 44.49 -29.61 4.21
C VAL A 132 45.64 -29.46 5.21
N LEU A 133 46.20 -30.58 5.69
CA LEU A 133 47.31 -30.60 6.64
C LEU A 133 48.57 -30.00 6.03
N ALA A 134 48.91 -30.38 4.78
CA ALA A 134 50.05 -29.83 4.06
C ALA A 134 49.92 -28.31 3.85
N GLN A 135 48.74 -27.83 3.45
CA GLN A 135 48.45 -26.40 3.30
C GLN A 135 48.55 -25.67 4.64
N ASN A 136 48.00 -26.25 5.70
CA ASN A 136 48.05 -25.66 7.04
C ASN A 136 49.48 -25.52 7.58
N ALA A 137 50.34 -26.51 7.34
CA ALA A 137 51.75 -26.47 7.73
C ALA A 137 52.52 -25.29 7.10
N SER A 138 52.09 -24.83 5.92
CA SER A 138 52.68 -23.71 5.18
C SER A 138 52.16 -22.32 5.58
N ARG A 139 51.18 -22.23 6.51
CA ARG A 139 50.59 -20.97 6.96
C ARG A 139 51.50 -20.27 7.99
N SER A 140 51.50 -18.94 7.97
CA SER A 140 52.13 -18.11 9.02
C SER A 140 51.47 -18.27 10.39
N ALA A 141 50.14 -18.47 10.41
CA ALA A 141 49.36 -18.90 11.57
C ALA A 141 48.79 -20.29 11.31
N ARG A 142 49.43 -21.30 11.89
CA ARG A 142 49.02 -22.70 11.80
C ARG A 142 47.86 -22.95 12.76
N VAL A 143 46.81 -23.60 12.27
CA VAL A 143 45.74 -24.12 13.14
C VAL A 143 46.21 -25.46 13.71
N PRO A 144 46.12 -25.75 15.02
CA PRO A 144 46.50 -27.05 15.56
C PRO A 144 45.78 -28.19 14.85
N GLU A 145 46.47 -29.28 14.51
CA GLU A 145 45.87 -30.42 13.79
C GLU A 145 44.68 -31.00 14.55
N ARG A 146 44.79 -31.06 15.89
CA ARG A 146 43.68 -31.42 16.78
C ARG A 146 42.43 -30.56 16.53
N ALA A 147 42.59 -29.24 16.39
CA ALA A 147 41.45 -28.36 16.13
C ALA A 147 40.83 -28.61 14.75
N ILE A 148 41.64 -28.89 13.73
CA ILE A 148 41.15 -29.28 12.39
C ILE A 148 40.32 -30.56 12.48
N GLN A 149 40.79 -31.52 13.27
CA GLN A 149 40.09 -32.77 13.51
C GLN A 149 38.80 -32.58 14.32
N GLU A 150 38.80 -31.69 15.32
CA GLU A 150 37.59 -31.27 16.04
C GLU A 150 36.56 -30.62 15.09
N PHE A 151 37.01 -29.78 14.13
CA PHE A 151 36.13 -29.22 13.10
C PHE A 151 35.56 -30.28 12.14
N LEU A 152 36.31 -31.33 11.86
CA LEU A 152 35.86 -32.45 11.02
C LEU A 152 34.81 -33.29 11.77
N GLU A 153 35.15 -33.77 12.95
CA GLU A 153 34.39 -34.77 13.71
C GLU A 153 33.18 -34.16 14.44
N GLY A 154 33.28 -32.91 14.89
CA GLY A 154 32.28 -32.27 15.73
C GLY A 154 32.44 -32.65 17.20
N VAL A 155 32.77 -31.68 18.04
CA VAL A 155 32.99 -31.89 19.48
C VAL A 155 32.14 -30.92 20.28
N THR A 156 31.49 -31.43 21.34
CA THR A 156 30.75 -30.60 22.29
C THR A 156 31.72 -29.90 23.24
N VAL A 157 31.70 -28.57 23.22
CA VAL A 157 32.42 -27.74 24.18
C VAL A 157 31.47 -27.44 25.35
N PRO A 158 31.80 -27.86 26.58
CA PRO A 158 30.95 -27.62 27.74
C PRO A 158 30.91 -26.13 28.11
N ALA A 159 29.85 -25.71 28.80
CA ALA A 159 29.68 -24.35 29.28
C ALA A 159 30.84 -23.94 30.21
N GLN A 160 31.34 -22.71 30.05
CA GLN A 160 32.38 -22.14 30.92
C GLN A 160 31.95 -20.76 31.42
N GLY A 161 31.77 -20.61 32.73
CA GLY A 161 31.32 -19.36 33.34
C GLY A 161 29.92 -18.96 32.86
N LYS A 162 29.78 -17.79 32.24
CA LYS A 162 28.52 -17.29 31.64
C LYS A 162 28.30 -17.75 30.19
N ALA A 163 29.28 -18.43 29.56
CA ALA A 163 29.16 -18.89 28.18
C ALA A 163 28.43 -20.25 28.12
N PRO A 164 27.36 -20.38 27.31
CA PRO A 164 26.63 -21.64 27.16
C PRO A 164 27.49 -22.71 26.46
N ALA A 165 27.12 -23.99 26.63
CA ALA A 165 27.72 -25.07 25.86
C ALA A 165 27.41 -24.92 24.36
N TYR A 166 28.35 -25.30 23.51
CA TYR A 166 28.19 -25.23 22.05
C TYR A 166 28.89 -26.40 21.37
N VAL A 167 28.52 -26.70 20.13
CA VAL A 167 29.21 -27.68 19.29
C VAL A 167 30.23 -26.97 18.40
N LEU A 168 31.46 -27.46 18.38
CA LEU A 168 32.52 -27.05 17.46
C LEU A 168 32.67 -28.12 16.39
N GLY A 169 32.42 -27.80 15.12
CA GLY A 169 32.71 -28.74 14.02
C GLY A 169 31.49 -29.49 13.46
N GLY A 170 31.74 -30.68 12.92
CA GLY A 170 30.76 -31.55 12.26
C GLY A 170 30.67 -31.27 10.76
N TYR A 171 31.81 -31.40 10.05
CA TYR A 171 31.91 -30.97 8.66
C TYR A 171 30.98 -31.74 7.70
N GLN A 172 30.03 -31.02 7.12
CA GLN A 172 29.09 -31.53 6.14
C GLN A 172 29.57 -31.22 4.72
N ARG A 173 29.76 -32.26 3.90
CA ARG A 173 30.13 -32.15 2.48
C ARG A 173 28.96 -31.81 1.56
N THR A 174 27.75 -31.80 2.10
CA THR A 174 26.52 -31.41 1.40
C THR A 174 25.79 -30.33 2.20
N SER A 175 24.76 -29.74 1.59
CA SER A 175 23.86 -28.80 2.25
C SER A 175 22.42 -29.03 1.79
N ARG A 176 21.44 -28.78 2.66
CA ARG A 176 20.02 -28.69 2.30
C ARG A 176 19.71 -27.44 1.46
N PHE A 177 20.60 -26.45 1.50
CA PHE A 177 20.51 -25.24 0.69
C PHE A 177 21.18 -25.46 -0.68
N PRO A 178 20.88 -24.63 -1.70
CA PRO A 178 21.59 -24.69 -2.98
C PRO A 178 23.10 -24.62 -2.75
N HIS A 179 23.84 -25.64 -3.21
CA HIS A 179 25.28 -25.74 -2.94
C HIS A 179 26.07 -26.28 -4.13
N GLU A 180 27.37 -25.96 -4.13
CA GLU A 180 28.35 -26.60 -5.00
C GLU A 180 29.56 -27.07 -4.19
N VAL A 181 30.06 -28.26 -4.51
CA VAL A 181 31.27 -28.83 -3.92
C VAL A 181 32.42 -28.62 -4.90
N VAL A 182 33.49 -28.00 -4.41
CA VAL A 182 34.62 -27.55 -5.21
C VAL A 182 35.96 -27.82 -4.51
N THR A 183 37.04 -27.78 -5.26
CA THR A 183 38.40 -27.78 -4.71
C THR A 183 38.91 -26.35 -4.49
N SER A 184 40.03 -26.19 -3.77
CA SER A 184 40.68 -24.88 -3.57
C SER A 184 41.09 -24.19 -4.88
N ASP A 185 41.19 -24.94 -5.97
CA ASP A 185 41.65 -24.44 -7.28
C ASP A 185 40.47 -23.91 -8.12
N ALA A 186 39.25 -23.88 -7.60
CA ALA A 186 38.11 -23.27 -8.27
C ALA A 186 38.15 -21.73 -8.20
N VAL A 187 37.29 -21.09 -9.00
CA VAL A 187 37.07 -19.64 -8.98
C VAL A 187 35.60 -19.30 -8.95
N VAL A 188 35.25 -18.24 -8.23
CA VAL A 188 33.92 -17.66 -8.20
C VAL A 188 33.83 -16.55 -9.23
N ARG A 189 32.79 -16.61 -10.05
CA ARG A 189 32.46 -15.59 -11.03
C ARG A 189 31.07 -15.03 -10.73
N VAL A 190 30.99 -13.72 -10.56
CA VAL A 190 29.69 -13.03 -10.50
C VAL A 190 29.15 -12.86 -11.91
N VAL A 191 27.90 -13.25 -12.13
CA VAL A 191 27.19 -13.14 -13.42
C VAL A 191 25.94 -12.27 -13.28
N ALA A 192 25.41 -11.79 -14.40
CA ALA A 192 24.15 -11.05 -14.40
C ALA A 192 23.01 -11.91 -13.79
N PRO A 193 22.09 -11.32 -13.02
CA PRO A 193 20.94 -12.03 -12.49
C PRO A 193 19.97 -12.45 -13.62
N LEU A 194 19.98 -11.72 -14.73
CA LEU A 194 19.31 -12.07 -15.97
C LEU A 194 20.25 -11.84 -17.15
N GLN A 195 20.63 -12.92 -17.81
CA GLN A 195 21.41 -12.88 -19.05
C GLN A 195 20.47 -13.13 -20.24
N LEU A 196 20.48 -12.22 -21.21
CA LEU A 196 19.75 -12.38 -22.46
C LEU A 196 20.56 -13.25 -23.43
N GLU A 197 19.90 -14.25 -24.00
CA GLU A 197 20.46 -15.13 -25.02
C GLU A 197 20.12 -14.61 -26.41
N GLY A 198 21.14 -14.47 -27.27
CA GLY A 198 21.00 -13.96 -28.63
C GLY A 198 20.57 -12.48 -28.71
N GLU A 199 20.53 -11.94 -29.93
CA GLU A 199 20.23 -10.52 -30.19
C GLU A 199 18.75 -10.22 -30.53
N ASN A 200 17.91 -11.26 -30.69
CA ASN A 200 16.51 -11.13 -31.11
C ASN A 200 15.58 -10.68 -29.96
N TRP A 201 15.82 -9.49 -29.45
CA TRP A 201 15.05 -8.87 -28.37
C TRP A 201 14.51 -7.50 -28.77
N ASP A 202 13.25 -7.24 -28.39
CA ASP A 202 12.67 -5.90 -28.41
C ASP A 202 12.49 -5.43 -26.96
N ILE A 203 13.11 -4.30 -26.65
CA ILE A 203 13.19 -3.74 -25.30
C ILE A 203 12.10 -2.68 -25.17
N VAL A 204 11.23 -2.78 -24.17
CA VAL A 204 10.11 -1.84 -23.96
C VAL A 204 10.35 -1.07 -22.66
N GLY A 205 10.21 0.26 -22.72
CA GLY A 205 10.33 1.15 -21.57
C GLY A 205 9.15 1.07 -20.60
N ASP A 206 8.99 2.13 -19.78
CA ASP A 206 7.94 2.22 -18.77
C ASP A 206 6.53 2.16 -19.43
N ILE A 207 5.64 1.30 -18.88
CA ILE A 207 4.31 1.05 -19.45
C ILE A 207 3.22 1.78 -18.68
N HIS A 208 3.32 1.80 -17.35
CA HIS A 208 2.37 2.48 -16.47
C HIS A 208 0.91 2.08 -16.71
N GLY A 209 0.61 0.79 -16.80
CA GLY A 209 -0.78 0.33 -16.92
C GLY A 209 -1.49 0.73 -18.22
N LEU A 210 -0.76 1.12 -19.27
CA LEU A 210 -1.28 1.43 -20.60
C LEU A 210 -1.30 0.19 -21.50
N LEU A 211 -2.13 -0.81 -21.15
CA LEU A 211 -2.15 -2.10 -21.84
C LEU A 211 -2.61 -1.99 -23.31
N ARG A 212 -3.62 -1.16 -23.58
CA ARG A 212 -4.10 -0.90 -24.95
C ARG A 212 -3.00 -0.35 -25.84
N GLU A 213 -2.29 0.67 -25.36
CA GLU A 213 -1.17 1.27 -26.05
C GLU A 213 -0.02 0.26 -26.19
N LEU A 214 0.27 -0.54 -25.16
CA LEU A 214 1.27 -1.59 -25.26
C LEU A 214 0.95 -2.58 -26.40
N ARG A 215 -0.30 -3.04 -26.51
CA ARG A 215 -0.72 -3.94 -27.61
C ARG A 215 -0.53 -3.29 -28.99
N ALA A 216 -0.94 -2.03 -29.14
CA ALA A 216 -0.73 -1.29 -30.37
C ALA A 216 0.78 -1.11 -30.72
N LEU A 217 1.63 -0.95 -29.71
CA LEU A 217 3.08 -0.88 -29.89
C LEU A 217 3.63 -2.25 -30.35
N LEU A 218 3.16 -3.35 -29.77
CA LEU A 218 3.56 -4.70 -30.16
C LEU A 218 3.14 -5.02 -31.61
N GLU A 219 1.92 -4.67 -32.02
CA GLU A 219 1.47 -4.78 -33.41
C GLU A 219 2.37 -3.97 -34.36
N LYS A 220 2.69 -2.72 -33.99
CA LYS A 220 3.61 -1.87 -34.75
C LYS A 220 5.02 -2.46 -34.86
N LEU A 221 5.46 -3.22 -33.85
CA LEU A 221 6.72 -3.94 -33.85
C LEU A 221 6.68 -5.26 -34.66
N GLY A 222 5.51 -5.68 -35.15
CA GLY A 222 5.33 -6.90 -35.94
C GLY A 222 4.95 -8.14 -35.12
N TYR A 223 4.51 -7.97 -33.87
CA TYR A 223 3.94 -9.05 -33.09
C TYR A 223 2.46 -9.23 -33.47
N GLU A 224 2.02 -10.48 -33.48
CA GLU A 224 0.63 -10.85 -33.76
C GLU A 224 0.00 -11.45 -32.50
N GLU A 225 -1.21 -10.99 -32.17
CA GLU A 225 -2.02 -11.63 -31.14
C GLU A 225 -2.49 -13.01 -31.62
N CYS A 226 -2.10 -14.03 -30.87
CA CYS A 226 -2.47 -15.42 -31.13
C CYS A 226 -3.79 -15.77 -30.41
N PRO A 227 -4.49 -16.87 -30.80
CA PRO A 227 -5.74 -17.30 -30.17
C PRO A 227 -5.67 -17.55 -28.65
N ASP A 228 -4.48 -17.76 -28.09
CA ASP A 228 -4.24 -17.91 -26.65
C ASP A 228 -4.07 -16.56 -25.91
N GLY A 229 -4.24 -15.44 -26.61
CA GLY A 229 -4.11 -14.08 -26.07
C GLY A 229 -2.66 -13.63 -25.82
N LEU A 230 -1.67 -14.38 -26.33
CA LEU A 230 -0.25 -14.03 -26.29
C LEU A 230 0.19 -13.38 -27.61
N HIS A 231 1.18 -12.50 -27.53
CA HIS A 231 1.75 -11.83 -28.69
C HIS A 231 3.02 -12.55 -29.14
N ARG A 232 3.13 -12.91 -30.42
CA ARG A 232 4.31 -13.58 -30.97
C ARG A 232 4.80 -12.88 -32.21
N HIS A 233 6.12 -12.72 -32.32
CA HIS A 233 6.75 -12.19 -33.53
C HIS A 233 7.10 -13.34 -34.47
N ARG A 234 6.87 -13.18 -35.78
CA ARG A 234 7.14 -14.22 -36.79
C ARG A 234 8.60 -14.68 -36.81
N ASP A 235 9.53 -13.75 -36.59
CA ASP A 235 10.97 -14.03 -36.51
C ASP A 235 11.43 -14.59 -35.14
N GLY A 236 10.51 -14.96 -34.25
CA GLY A 236 10.84 -15.53 -32.94
C GLY A 236 11.47 -14.53 -31.95
N ARG A 237 11.21 -13.23 -32.12
CA ARG A 237 11.69 -12.17 -31.22
C ARG A 237 11.00 -12.26 -29.86
N ARG A 238 11.72 -11.87 -28.82
CA ARG A 238 11.25 -11.85 -27.42
C ARG A 238 11.27 -10.44 -26.86
N LEU A 239 10.46 -10.21 -25.83
CA LEU A 239 10.34 -8.90 -25.18
C LEU A 239 11.18 -8.81 -23.91
N LEU A 240 11.81 -7.65 -23.68
CA LEU A 240 12.31 -7.27 -22.36
C LEU A 240 11.60 -5.99 -21.89
N PHE A 241 10.88 -6.06 -20.78
CA PHE A 241 10.28 -4.87 -20.16
C PHE A 241 11.22 -4.26 -19.12
N LEU A 242 11.37 -2.94 -19.14
CA LEU A 242 12.28 -2.18 -18.25
C LEU A 242 11.63 -1.71 -16.94
N GLY A 243 10.63 -2.44 -16.46
CA GLY A 243 9.91 -2.14 -15.22
C GLY A 243 8.77 -1.16 -15.41
N ASP A 244 8.23 -0.69 -14.28
CA ASP A 244 7.11 0.24 -14.22
C ASP A 244 5.95 -0.22 -15.09
N LEU A 245 5.57 -1.49 -14.87
CA LEU A 245 4.44 -2.12 -15.53
C LEU A 245 3.12 -1.50 -15.08
N VAL A 246 3.11 -1.01 -13.83
CA VAL A 246 1.93 -0.51 -13.12
C VAL A 246 2.00 0.98 -12.85
N ASP A 247 0.92 1.46 -12.22
CA ASP A 247 0.72 2.81 -11.76
C ASP A 247 0.37 3.78 -12.91
N ARG A 248 -0.37 4.85 -12.57
CA ARG A 248 -0.83 5.94 -13.43
C ARG A 248 -1.89 5.56 -14.48
N GLY A 249 -1.68 4.52 -15.28
CA GLY A 249 -2.65 4.10 -16.29
C GLY A 249 -3.79 3.24 -15.74
N PRO A 250 -4.88 3.12 -16.52
CA PRO A 250 -6.14 2.53 -16.06
C PRO A 250 -6.14 1.00 -16.00
N GLU A 251 -5.18 0.32 -16.64
CA GLU A 251 -5.18 -1.13 -16.82
C GLU A 251 -4.00 -1.81 -16.09
N SER A 252 -3.54 -1.25 -14.97
CA SER A 252 -2.36 -1.74 -14.23
C SER A 252 -2.40 -3.24 -13.88
N ILE A 253 -3.53 -3.74 -13.35
CA ILE A 253 -3.69 -5.18 -13.04
C ILE A 253 -3.70 -6.02 -14.32
N GLU A 254 -4.31 -5.55 -15.39
CA GLU A 254 -4.36 -6.28 -16.67
C GLU A 254 -2.99 -6.30 -17.36
N THR A 255 -2.20 -5.22 -17.25
CA THR A 255 -0.81 -5.19 -17.71
C THR A 255 0.01 -6.24 -16.98
N LEU A 256 -0.12 -6.36 -15.65
CA LEU A 256 0.56 -7.41 -14.88
C LEU A 256 0.15 -8.80 -15.36
N ARG A 257 -1.16 -9.07 -15.50
CA ARG A 257 -1.66 -10.36 -16.00
C ARG A 257 -1.09 -10.68 -17.38
N PHE A 258 -1.10 -9.71 -18.30
CA PHE A 258 -0.56 -9.86 -19.64
C PHE A 258 0.93 -10.20 -19.62
N VAL A 259 1.73 -9.40 -18.93
CA VAL A 259 3.19 -9.57 -18.85
C VAL A 259 3.55 -10.90 -18.16
N MET A 260 2.86 -11.26 -17.07
CA MET A 260 3.08 -12.55 -16.39
C MET A 260 2.84 -13.73 -17.32
N ARG A 261 1.77 -13.71 -18.14
CA ARG A 261 1.51 -14.78 -19.12
C ARG A 261 2.57 -14.83 -20.21
N MET A 262 3.03 -13.68 -20.71
CA MET A 262 4.12 -13.59 -21.69
C MET A 262 5.44 -14.16 -21.13
N CYS A 263 5.75 -13.86 -19.86
CA CYS A 263 6.92 -14.42 -19.16
C CYS A 263 6.81 -15.93 -18.95
N ALA A 264 5.65 -16.42 -18.51
CA ALA A 264 5.39 -17.85 -18.30
C ALA A 264 5.53 -18.65 -19.60
N ALA A 265 5.17 -18.06 -20.75
CA ALA A 265 5.33 -18.65 -22.07
C ALA A 265 6.76 -18.54 -22.64
N GLY A 266 7.72 -17.95 -21.91
CA GLY A 266 9.09 -17.73 -22.39
C GLY A 266 9.25 -16.66 -23.47
N LEU A 267 8.18 -15.89 -23.73
CA LEU A 267 8.14 -14.84 -24.77
C LEU A 267 8.64 -13.49 -24.26
N ALA A 268 8.69 -13.29 -22.94
CA ALA A 268 9.14 -12.05 -22.33
C ALA A 268 10.01 -12.27 -21.09
N LYS A 269 10.82 -11.25 -20.77
CA LYS A 269 11.50 -11.06 -19.50
C LYS A 269 11.21 -9.65 -18.99
N VAL A 270 11.41 -9.43 -17.69
CA VAL A 270 11.12 -8.15 -17.03
C VAL A 270 12.24 -7.86 -16.05
N VAL A 271 12.63 -6.59 -15.94
CA VAL A 271 13.38 -6.08 -14.79
C VAL A 271 12.45 -5.25 -13.89
N MET A 272 12.70 -5.25 -12.59
CA MET A 272 11.88 -4.57 -11.59
C MET A 272 11.91 -3.04 -11.78
N GLY A 273 10.74 -2.41 -11.85
CA GLY A 273 10.60 -0.96 -11.78
C GLY A 273 10.31 -0.44 -10.37
N ASN A 274 10.46 0.86 -10.19
CA ASN A 274 10.28 1.46 -8.87
C ASN A 274 8.81 1.53 -8.45
N HIS A 275 7.89 1.69 -9.40
CA HIS A 275 6.45 1.65 -9.14
C HIS A 275 5.98 0.22 -8.84
N ASP A 276 6.60 -0.77 -9.48
CA ASP A 276 6.38 -2.20 -9.16
C ASP A 276 6.83 -2.51 -7.72
N ALA A 277 8.02 -2.04 -7.32
CA ALA A 277 8.52 -2.20 -5.96
C ALA A 277 7.65 -1.49 -4.90
N LYS A 278 7.13 -0.30 -5.21
CA LYS A 278 6.18 0.41 -4.34
C LYS A 278 4.87 -0.38 -4.17
N LEU A 279 4.38 -1.05 -5.21
CA LEU A 279 3.19 -1.90 -5.11
C LEU A 279 3.41 -3.09 -4.16
N VAL A 280 4.59 -3.72 -4.19
CA VAL A 280 4.97 -4.75 -3.21
C VAL A 280 4.94 -4.18 -1.78
N ALA A 281 5.53 -3.00 -1.56
CA ALA A 281 5.53 -2.35 -0.25
C ALA A 281 4.12 -1.98 0.24
N PHE A 282 3.25 -1.54 -0.67
CA PHE A 282 1.85 -1.26 -0.38
C PHE A 282 1.13 -2.53 0.10
N TRP A 283 1.28 -3.64 -0.64
CA TRP A 283 0.68 -4.92 -0.28
C TRP A 283 1.12 -5.41 1.09
N ASP A 284 2.43 -5.34 1.38
CA ASP A 284 2.98 -5.78 2.66
C ASP A 284 2.48 -4.93 3.82
N THR A 285 2.33 -3.63 3.60
CA THR A 285 1.77 -2.71 4.59
C THR A 285 0.29 -3.00 4.87
N ALA A 286 -0.48 -3.29 3.81
CA ALA A 286 -1.89 -3.65 3.93
C ALA A 286 -2.10 -5.01 4.60
N LYS A 287 -1.27 -6.02 4.28
CA LYS A 287 -1.31 -7.35 4.94
C LYS A 287 -0.98 -7.30 6.43
N GLN A 288 -0.25 -6.28 6.86
CA GLN A 288 0.04 -6.03 8.28
C GLN A 288 -1.04 -5.20 8.97
N GLU A 289 -2.13 -4.82 8.27
CA GLU A 289 -3.16 -3.92 8.77
C GLU A 289 -2.55 -2.59 9.28
N LYS A 290 -1.60 -2.05 8.52
CA LYS A 290 -0.88 -0.80 8.85
C LYS A 290 -0.93 0.20 7.70
N LEU A 291 -2.00 0.14 6.90
CA LEU A 291 -2.16 1.01 5.75
C LEU A 291 -2.56 2.42 6.21
N ASP A 292 -1.61 3.18 6.74
CA ASP A 292 -1.79 4.63 6.91
C ASP A 292 -1.85 5.32 5.54
N PHE A 293 -2.28 6.58 5.51
CA PHE A 293 -2.49 7.32 4.27
C PHE A 293 -1.23 7.36 3.41
N TRP A 294 -1.33 6.75 2.23
CA TRP A 294 -0.19 6.45 1.37
C TRP A 294 0.34 7.71 0.68
N ARG A 295 1.65 7.75 0.42
CA ARG A 295 2.33 8.95 -0.11
C ARG A 295 1.98 9.28 -1.57
N SER A 296 1.49 8.30 -2.34
CA SER A 296 1.16 8.48 -3.75
C SER A 296 -0.23 7.95 -4.08
N PHE A 297 -1.13 8.81 -4.54
CA PHE A 297 -2.48 8.43 -4.95
C PHE A 297 -2.51 7.39 -6.06
N SER A 298 -1.52 7.44 -6.96
CA SER A 298 -1.47 6.59 -8.14
C SER A 298 -1.10 5.16 -7.74
N ASN A 299 -0.04 5.02 -6.96
CA ASN A 299 0.38 3.71 -6.46
C ASN A 299 -0.66 3.13 -5.51
N ALA A 300 -1.28 3.98 -4.69
CA ALA A 300 -2.41 3.60 -3.84
C ALA A 300 -3.61 3.10 -4.67
N GLN A 301 -3.92 3.73 -5.81
CA GLN A 301 -4.99 3.26 -6.69
C GLN A 301 -4.77 1.81 -7.13
N THR A 302 -3.58 1.53 -7.66
CA THR A 302 -3.21 0.17 -8.08
C THR A 302 -3.21 -0.79 -6.88
N GLY A 303 -2.70 -0.34 -5.73
CA GLY A 303 -2.70 -1.14 -4.50
C GLY A 303 -4.09 -1.50 -4.01
N MET A 304 -5.04 -0.56 -4.04
CA MET A 304 -6.44 -0.81 -3.67
C MET A 304 -7.12 -1.75 -4.67
N GLU A 305 -6.81 -1.67 -5.97
CA GLU A 305 -7.28 -2.63 -6.97
C GLU A 305 -6.73 -4.03 -6.73
N LEU A 306 -5.44 -4.15 -6.38
CA LEU A 306 -4.80 -5.41 -6.03
C LEU A 306 -5.43 -6.05 -4.79
N LEU A 307 -5.71 -5.27 -3.75
CA LEU A 307 -6.40 -5.77 -2.53
C LEU A 307 -7.83 -6.23 -2.81
N ARG A 308 -8.45 -5.72 -3.88
CA ARG A 308 -9.77 -6.16 -4.33
C ARG A 308 -9.71 -7.42 -5.17
N LEU A 309 -8.57 -8.04 -5.45
CA LEU A 309 -8.48 -9.33 -6.15
C LEU A 309 -8.68 -10.52 -5.20
N PRO A 310 -8.94 -11.74 -5.71
CA PRO A 310 -8.77 -12.96 -4.92
C PRO A 310 -7.37 -13.02 -4.29
N GLU A 311 -7.30 -13.49 -3.04
CA GLU A 311 -6.04 -13.45 -2.27
C GLU A 311 -4.94 -14.25 -2.96
N ASP A 312 -5.25 -15.42 -3.51
CA ASP A 312 -4.33 -16.27 -4.27
C ASP A 312 -3.81 -15.59 -5.54
N GLU A 313 -4.61 -14.74 -6.17
CA GLU A 313 -4.19 -13.98 -7.34
C GLU A 313 -3.27 -12.82 -6.94
N GLY A 314 -3.64 -12.08 -5.90
CA GLY A 314 -2.79 -11.02 -5.35
C GLY A 314 -1.42 -11.55 -4.90
N GLU A 315 -1.40 -12.68 -4.21
CA GLU A 315 -0.15 -13.35 -3.81
C GLU A 315 0.70 -13.77 -5.00
N ARG A 316 0.09 -14.33 -6.06
CA ARG A 316 0.82 -14.69 -7.29
C ARG A 316 1.43 -13.49 -7.99
N ILE A 317 0.71 -12.37 -8.07
CA ILE A 317 1.21 -11.11 -8.64
C ILE A 317 2.41 -10.60 -7.82
N ILE A 318 2.27 -10.55 -6.50
CA ILE A 318 3.34 -10.05 -5.62
C ILE A 318 4.56 -10.99 -5.62
N ALA A 319 4.34 -12.30 -5.67
CA ALA A 319 5.43 -13.27 -5.82
C ALA A 319 6.18 -13.09 -7.14
N PHE A 320 5.46 -12.83 -8.24
CA PHE A 320 6.07 -12.50 -9.52
C PHE A 320 6.94 -11.24 -9.41
N LEU A 321 6.39 -10.13 -8.89
CA LEU A 321 7.15 -8.88 -8.73
C LEU A 321 8.39 -9.04 -7.85
N ARG A 322 8.29 -9.80 -6.74
CA ARG A 322 9.44 -10.10 -5.87
C ARG A 322 10.53 -10.92 -6.56
N SER A 323 10.18 -11.72 -7.55
CA SER A 323 11.13 -12.54 -8.31
C SER A 323 11.90 -11.77 -9.38
N LEU A 324 11.50 -10.53 -9.68
CA LEU A 324 12.08 -9.76 -10.77
C LEU A 324 13.52 -9.32 -10.47
N PRO A 325 14.47 -9.52 -11.41
CA PRO A 325 15.81 -8.98 -11.31
C PRO A 325 15.81 -7.45 -11.48
N HIS A 326 16.80 -6.75 -10.94
CA HIS A 326 16.88 -5.28 -11.06
C HIS A 326 17.53 -4.80 -12.37
N PHE A 327 18.24 -5.68 -13.06
CA PHE A 327 18.83 -5.42 -14.36
C PHE A 327 19.01 -6.72 -15.16
N ALA A 328 19.14 -6.57 -16.48
CA ALA A 328 19.50 -7.64 -17.40
C ALA A 328 20.77 -7.26 -18.17
N MET A 329 21.44 -8.24 -18.76
CA MET A 329 22.61 -8.01 -19.59
C MET A 329 22.56 -8.84 -20.87
N TYR A 330 23.04 -8.24 -21.96
CA TYR A 330 23.43 -8.92 -23.19
C TYR A 330 24.93 -8.73 -23.39
N GLU A 331 25.64 -9.75 -23.86
CA GLU A 331 27.07 -9.65 -24.12
C GLU A 331 27.47 -10.53 -25.30
N ASN A 332 28.26 -9.97 -26.22
CA ASN A 332 28.96 -10.69 -27.28
C ASN A 332 30.48 -10.40 -27.19
N ASP A 333 31.26 -10.73 -28.22
CA ASP A 333 32.72 -10.58 -28.19
C ASP A 333 33.20 -9.12 -28.12
N THR A 334 32.41 -8.16 -28.61
CA THR A 334 32.81 -6.76 -28.78
C THR A 334 31.96 -5.76 -27.99
N GLN A 335 30.77 -6.17 -27.54
CA GLN A 335 29.77 -5.31 -26.93
C GLN A 335 29.14 -5.96 -25.71
N ARG A 336 28.87 -5.13 -24.69
CA ARG A 336 28.06 -5.45 -23.52
C ARG A 336 26.96 -4.42 -23.44
N VAL A 337 25.72 -4.85 -23.27
CA VAL A 337 24.55 -3.98 -23.11
C VAL A 337 23.89 -4.29 -21.77
N VAL A 338 23.72 -3.28 -20.94
CA VAL A 338 23.04 -3.35 -19.66
C VAL A 338 21.65 -2.77 -19.82
N PHE A 339 20.64 -3.47 -19.29
CA PHE A 339 19.26 -3.05 -19.31
C PHE A 339 18.79 -2.89 -17.87
N ALA A 340 18.32 -1.71 -17.50
CA ALA A 340 17.85 -1.41 -16.15
C ALA A 340 16.62 -0.50 -16.19
N HIS A 341 15.98 -0.28 -15.05
CA HIS A 341 14.84 0.62 -14.99
C HIS A 341 15.29 2.09 -14.95
N ALA A 342 16.12 2.47 -13.98
CA ALA A 342 16.61 3.83 -13.80
C ALA A 342 18.10 3.99 -14.16
N ASP A 343 18.64 5.20 -13.98
CA ASP A 343 20.06 5.47 -14.21
C ASP A 343 20.97 4.92 -13.10
N ALA A 344 22.24 4.77 -13.40
CA ALA A 344 23.29 4.67 -12.40
C ALA A 344 24.21 5.90 -12.51
N LYS A 345 25.24 6.02 -11.69
CA LYS A 345 26.35 6.95 -12.00
C LYS A 345 27.43 6.27 -12.86
N ALA A 346 27.67 5.01 -12.56
CA ALA A 346 28.48 4.09 -13.33
C ALA A 346 27.97 2.68 -13.04
N PHE A 347 27.80 1.87 -14.07
CA PHE A 347 27.33 0.50 -13.89
C PHE A 347 28.51 -0.47 -13.71
N ASN A 348 28.47 -1.21 -12.60
CA ASN A 348 29.38 -2.29 -12.28
C ASN A 348 28.58 -3.46 -11.69
N LEU A 349 28.67 -4.61 -12.37
CA LEU A 349 27.95 -5.85 -12.02
C LEU A 349 28.04 -6.24 -10.53
N MET A 350 29.16 -5.95 -9.86
CA MET A 350 29.41 -6.37 -8.48
C MET A 350 29.25 -5.25 -7.45
N ARG A 351 29.26 -3.99 -7.88
CA ARG A 351 29.37 -2.83 -6.97
C ARG A 351 28.20 -1.86 -7.05
N THR A 352 27.42 -1.84 -8.14
CA THR A 352 26.28 -0.93 -8.27
C THR A 352 25.15 -1.38 -7.34
N PRO A 353 24.70 -0.55 -6.39
CA PRO A 353 23.57 -0.86 -5.53
C PRO A 353 22.27 -1.00 -6.33
N ARG A 354 21.38 -1.86 -5.84
CA ARG A 354 20.00 -1.98 -6.35
C ARG A 354 19.27 -0.65 -6.37
N ASP A 355 19.42 0.14 -5.31
CA ASP A 355 18.72 1.41 -5.15
C ASP A 355 19.04 2.37 -6.29
N GLU A 356 20.30 2.41 -6.76
CA GLU A 356 20.69 3.24 -7.89
C GLU A 356 19.97 2.82 -9.17
N VAL A 357 20.04 1.53 -9.57
CA VAL A 357 19.40 1.06 -10.82
C VAL A 357 17.87 1.07 -10.77
N LEU A 358 17.27 1.18 -9.58
CA LEU A 358 15.83 1.24 -9.38
C LEU A 358 15.30 2.67 -9.27
N HIS A 359 16.00 3.56 -8.56
CA HIS A 359 15.52 4.91 -8.23
C HIS A 359 16.36 6.04 -8.84
N GLY A 360 17.49 5.71 -9.48
CA GLY A 360 18.51 6.67 -9.89
C GLY A 360 19.46 7.04 -8.75
N ALA A 361 20.67 7.51 -9.08
CA ALA A 361 21.66 7.96 -8.10
C ALA A 361 21.19 9.26 -7.39
N SER A 362 20.56 9.12 -6.22
CA SER A 362 19.81 10.19 -5.54
C SER A 362 20.63 11.09 -4.58
N ASN A 363 21.87 10.71 -4.23
CA ASN A 363 22.69 11.42 -3.24
C ASN A 363 23.23 12.80 -3.67
N TRP A 364 22.94 13.27 -4.89
CA TRP A 364 23.50 14.52 -5.45
C TRP A 364 22.43 15.49 -6.01
N GLY A 365 21.17 15.33 -5.58
CA GLY A 365 20.00 15.92 -6.22
C GLY A 365 19.39 14.91 -7.17
N ARG A 366 18.06 14.74 -7.14
CA ARG A 366 17.38 13.80 -8.06
C ARG A 366 17.73 14.21 -9.49
N PHE A 367 18.43 13.36 -10.24
CA PHE A 367 18.56 13.52 -11.68
C PHE A 367 17.22 13.10 -12.30
N ASP A 368 16.28 14.03 -12.33
CA ASP A 368 14.95 13.86 -12.94
C ASP A 368 14.95 14.17 -14.45
N SER A 369 16.12 14.49 -15.00
CA SER A 369 16.32 14.76 -16.42
C SER A 369 17.74 14.46 -16.87
N ASP A 370 17.88 14.12 -18.15
CA ASP A 370 19.19 13.97 -18.79
C ASP A 370 20.01 15.26 -18.76
N ALA A 371 19.38 16.44 -18.77
CA ALA A 371 20.09 17.71 -18.64
C ALA A 371 20.83 17.83 -17.29
N ALA A 372 20.25 17.31 -16.21
CA ALA A 372 20.92 17.24 -14.91
C ALA A 372 22.08 16.23 -14.95
N MET A 373 21.93 15.12 -15.69
CA MET A 373 22.96 14.07 -15.82
C MET A 373 24.11 14.47 -16.74
N GLN A 374 23.86 15.18 -17.85
CA GLN A 374 24.88 15.60 -18.81
C GLN A 374 26.00 16.42 -18.15
N ARG A 375 25.63 17.33 -17.24
CA ARG A 375 26.58 18.12 -16.45
C ARG A 375 27.58 17.25 -15.67
N TYR A 376 27.19 16.03 -15.32
CA TYR A 376 28.01 15.07 -14.61
C TYR A 376 28.85 14.21 -15.58
N LEU A 377 28.23 13.73 -16.65
CA LEU A 377 28.85 12.84 -17.65
C LEU A 377 29.96 13.50 -18.47
N ASP A 378 29.91 14.83 -18.67
CA ASP A 378 31.01 15.56 -19.30
C ASP A 378 32.35 15.42 -18.53
N THR A 379 32.29 14.94 -17.28
CA THR A 379 33.45 14.76 -16.40
C THR A 379 33.85 13.28 -16.18
N TYR A 380 33.00 12.29 -16.54
CA TYR A 380 33.22 10.86 -16.25
C TYR A 380 32.68 9.95 -17.37
N ASP A 381 33.46 8.94 -17.80
CA ASP A 381 32.93 7.88 -18.69
C ASP A 381 32.08 6.89 -17.88
N PHE A 382 30.76 7.03 -17.98
CA PHE A 382 29.74 6.16 -17.36
C PHE A 382 30.02 4.66 -17.53
N CYS A 383 30.65 4.29 -18.65
CA CYS A 383 30.92 2.92 -19.05
C CYS A 383 32.37 2.46 -18.79
N SER A 384 33.24 3.30 -18.23
CA SER A 384 34.63 2.91 -17.90
C SER A 384 34.69 2.15 -16.57
N ALA A 385 34.09 0.96 -16.52
CA ALA A 385 34.22 0.08 -15.36
C ALA A 385 35.41 -0.87 -15.51
N GLU A 386 36.24 -1.00 -14.47
CA GLU A 386 37.47 -1.84 -14.41
C GLU A 386 37.28 -3.32 -14.81
N LEU A 387 36.04 -3.81 -14.90
CA LEU A 387 35.68 -5.21 -15.17
C LEU A 387 35.15 -5.47 -16.59
N VAL A 388 35.01 -4.44 -17.41
CA VAL A 388 34.75 -4.64 -18.85
C VAL A 388 36.11 -4.93 -19.48
N PRO A 389 36.31 -6.08 -20.17
CA PRO A 389 37.54 -6.30 -20.90
C PRO A 389 37.82 -5.09 -21.79
N PRO A 390 39.08 -4.60 -21.90
CA PRO A 390 39.40 -3.41 -22.70
C PRO A 390 38.93 -3.50 -24.17
N THR A 391 38.67 -4.72 -24.64
CA THR A 391 38.18 -5.05 -25.98
C THR A 391 36.68 -4.87 -26.15
N LYS A 392 35.89 -4.75 -25.07
CA LYS A 392 34.43 -4.66 -25.11
C LYS A 392 33.93 -3.23 -24.84
N ARG A 393 33.00 -2.76 -25.66
CA ARG A 393 32.27 -1.51 -25.44
C ARG A 393 31.01 -1.78 -24.62
N GLN A 394 30.84 -1.05 -23.52
CA GLN A 394 29.63 -1.14 -22.69
C GLN A 394 28.61 -0.07 -23.09
N TYR A 395 27.34 -0.45 -23.15
CA TYR A 395 26.16 0.39 -23.41
C TYR A 395 25.12 0.21 -22.31
N TYR A 396 24.24 1.19 -22.12
CA TYR A 396 23.23 1.19 -21.08
C TYR A 396 21.87 1.63 -21.63
N ILE A 397 20.83 0.84 -21.39
CA ILE A 397 19.47 1.08 -21.86
C ILE A 397 18.55 1.13 -20.64
N ARG A 398 17.72 2.17 -20.53
CA ARG A 398 16.90 2.43 -19.35
C ARG A 398 15.47 2.87 -19.66
N GLY A 399 14.55 2.70 -18.70
CA GLY A 399 13.10 2.93 -18.87
C GLY A 399 12.53 4.21 -18.25
N HIS A 400 13.13 4.77 -17.18
CA HIS A 400 12.48 5.76 -16.29
C HIS A 400 12.82 7.25 -16.48
N ILE A 401 13.90 7.57 -17.18
CA ILE A 401 14.40 8.95 -17.28
C ILE A 401 14.33 9.40 -18.73
N PRO A 402 13.53 10.43 -19.09
CA PRO A 402 13.36 10.84 -20.48
C PRO A 402 14.66 11.29 -21.15
N GLY A 403 14.80 10.86 -22.39
CA GLY A 403 15.89 11.19 -23.32
C GLY A 403 15.99 12.68 -23.69
N THR A 404 16.29 13.56 -22.73
CA THR A 404 16.32 15.03 -22.93
C THR A 404 17.71 15.58 -23.26
N SER A 405 18.76 14.75 -23.23
CA SER A 405 20.11 15.10 -23.73
C SER A 405 20.78 13.92 -24.41
N TRP A 406 21.80 14.21 -25.23
CA TRP A 406 22.51 13.17 -25.96
C TRP A 406 23.61 12.53 -25.12
N GLN A 407 23.54 11.21 -24.95
CA GLN A 407 24.57 10.42 -24.28
C GLN A 407 25.04 9.30 -25.23
N VAL A 408 26.34 9.29 -25.57
CA VAL A 408 26.92 8.42 -26.61
C VAL A 408 26.56 6.93 -26.43
N LYS A 409 26.58 6.45 -25.18
CA LYS A 409 26.47 5.03 -24.82
C LYS A 409 25.17 4.68 -24.08
N VAL A 410 24.24 5.63 -23.96
CA VAL A 410 23.01 5.46 -23.17
C VAL A 410 21.79 5.69 -24.04
N VAL A 411 20.78 4.81 -23.94
CA VAL A 411 19.48 4.98 -24.58
C VAL A 411 18.40 5.04 -23.50
N SER A 412 17.58 6.09 -23.56
CA SER A 412 16.37 6.17 -22.76
C SER A 412 15.17 5.69 -23.57
N LEU A 413 14.34 4.87 -22.93
CA LEU A 413 13.04 4.43 -23.40
C LEU A 413 11.90 5.02 -22.54
N ASP A 414 12.11 6.19 -21.94
CA ASP A 414 11.01 7.00 -21.40
C ASP A 414 10.69 8.16 -22.34
N ALA A 415 9.40 8.34 -22.62
CA ALA A 415 8.86 9.56 -23.19
C ALA A 415 7.52 9.92 -22.54
N HIS A 416 7.37 9.64 -21.25
CA HIS A 416 6.21 9.98 -20.42
C HIS A 416 4.88 9.59 -21.05
N ALA A 417 4.75 8.32 -21.44
CA ALA A 417 3.54 7.78 -22.07
C ALA A 417 2.24 8.05 -21.28
N PHE A 418 2.32 8.23 -19.97
CA PHE A 418 1.17 8.54 -19.12
C PHE A 418 0.74 10.02 -19.15
N GLN A 419 1.47 10.91 -19.85
CA GLN A 419 1.24 12.36 -19.93
C GLN A 419 1.30 12.86 -21.39
N ASN A 420 0.45 12.30 -22.27
CA ASN A 420 0.41 12.64 -23.70
C ASN A 420 1.75 12.43 -24.44
N GLY A 421 2.56 11.52 -23.91
CA GLY A 421 3.88 11.18 -24.42
C GLY A 421 3.84 10.02 -25.41
N SER A 422 4.87 9.19 -25.40
CA SER A 422 4.92 7.96 -26.20
C SER A 422 5.40 6.76 -25.38
N LEU A 423 4.83 5.59 -25.62
CA LEU A 423 5.50 4.33 -25.26
C LEU A 423 6.66 4.12 -26.22
N LEU A 424 7.82 3.73 -25.70
CA LEU A 424 9.02 3.50 -26.50
C LEU A 424 9.44 2.03 -26.44
N ALA A 425 9.84 1.50 -27.59
CA ALA A 425 10.55 0.23 -27.69
C ALA A 425 11.83 0.35 -28.51
N MET A 426 12.79 -0.55 -28.33
CA MET A 426 14.04 -0.61 -29.07
C MET A 426 14.32 -2.02 -29.60
N ARG A 427 14.66 -2.14 -30.88
CA ARG A 427 15.16 -3.40 -31.48
C ARG A 427 16.65 -3.59 -31.18
N LEU A 428 17.01 -4.62 -30.42
CA LEU A 428 18.39 -4.82 -29.94
C LEU A 428 19.38 -5.13 -31.08
N ASP A 429 19.06 -6.06 -31.96
CA ASP A 429 19.89 -6.43 -33.12
C ASP A 429 20.16 -5.24 -34.07
N ASP A 430 19.15 -4.42 -34.34
CA ASP A 430 19.32 -3.19 -35.13
C ASP A 430 20.22 -2.17 -34.40
N TYR A 431 20.06 -2.02 -33.08
CA TYR A 431 20.91 -1.18 -32.25
C TYR A 431 22.38 -1.63 -32.30
N LEU A 432 22.64 -2.93 -32.12
CA LEU A 432 23.99 -3.50 -32.16
C LEU A 432 24.67 -3.29 -33.53
N LYS A 433 23.87 -3.26 -34.61
CA LYS A 433 24.30 -2.95 -35.98
C LYS A 433 24.45 -1.46 -36.27
N GLY A 434 24.23 -0.59 -35.27
CA GLY A 434 24.38 0.87 -35.39
C GLY A 434 23.24 1.56 -36.14
N LYS A 435 22.06 0.94 -36.24
CA LYS A 435 20.88 1.52 -36.88
C LYS A 435 20.01 2.27 -35.87
N SER A 436 19.19 3.20 -36.37
CA SER A 436 18.06 3.73 -35.59
C SER A 436 17.11 2.58 -35.26
N SER A 437 16.86 2.38 -33.97
CA SER A 437 16.20 1.18 -33.43
C SER A 437 15.04 1.49 -32.50
N VAL A 438 14.83 2.75 -32.11
CA VAL A 438 13.75 3.16 -31.21
C VAL A 438 12.46 3.40 -31.99
N VAL A 439 11.39 2.74 -31.56
CA VAL A 439 10.05 2.77 -32.14
C VAL A 439 9.10 3.42 -31.14
N PRO A 440 8.58 4.63 -31.41
CA PRO A 440 7.61 5.28 -30.55
C PRO A 440 6.17 4.91 -30.90
N LEU A 441 5.30 4.85 -29.91
CA LEU A 441 3.85 4.87 -30.06
C LEU A 441 3.26 6.05 -29.25
N PRO A 442 2.79 7.12 -29.92
CA PRO A 442 2.14 8.24 -29.25
C PRO A 442 0.90 7.84 -28.48
N THR A 443 0.66 8.54 -27.38
CA THR A 443 -0.47 8.33 -26.46
C THR A 443 -1.28 9.61 -26.33
N THR A 444 -2.58 9.49 -26.04
CA THR A 444 -3.46 10.63 -25.71
C THR A 444 -3.92 10.60 -24.26
N TYR A 445 -3.32 9.71 -23.45
CA TYR A 445 -3.68 9.54 -22.06
C TYR A 445 -3.05 10.66 -21.21
N ASP A 446 -3.89 11.36 -20.45
CA ASP A 446 -3.47 12.38 -19.50
C ASP A 446 -3.79 11.94 -18.07
N PHE A 447 -2.81 11.28 -17.46
CA PHE A 447 -2.88 10.86 -16.07
C PHE A 447 -3.15 12.01 -15.10
N ASN A 448 -2.56 13.20 -15.33
CA ASN A 448 -2.69 14.32 -14.40
C ASN A 448 -4.14 14.80 -14.38
N ALA A 449 -4.75 14.96 -15.55
CA ALA A 449 -6.15 15.36 -15.68
C ALA A 449 -7.09 14.31 -15.05
N VAL A 450 -6.86 13.02 -15.34
CA VAL A 450 -7.66 11.90 -14.79
C VAL A 450 -7.53 11.82 -13.27
N GLN A 451 -6.31 11.89 -12.73
CA GLN A 451 -6.08 11.85 -11.30
C GLN A 451 -6.68 13.06 -10.60
N ALA A 452 -6.47 14.27 -11.12
CA ALA A 452 -7.00 15.50 -10.54
C ALA A 452 -8.53 15.45 -10.42
N ALA A 453 -9.23 15.04 -11.48
CA ALA A 453 -10.68 14.90 -11.48
C ALA A 453 -11.17 13.87 -10.44
N ARG A 454 -10.47 12.73 -10.34
CA ARG A 454 -10.81 11.64 -9.41
C ARG A 454 -10.62 12.03 -7.94
N VAL A 455 -9.51 12.69 -7.60
CA VAL A 455 -9.20 13.04 -6.20
C VAL A 455 -9.78 14.38 -5.77
N ALA A 456 -10.33 15.19 -6.68
CA ALA A 456 -10.87 16.52 -6.37
C ALA A 456 -11.86 16.54 -5.18
N PRO A 457 -12.84 15.60 -5.05
CA PRO A 457 -13.74 15.60 -3.89
C PRO A 457 -13.01 15.39 -2.57
N TYR A 458 -12.03 14.48 -2.55
CA TYR A 458 -11.20 14.22 -1.38
C TYR A 458 -10.34 15.43 -1.03
N VAL A 459 -9.65 16.03 -2.02
CA VAL A 459 -8.80 17.21 -1.82
C VAL A 459 -9.61 18.38 -1.26
N GLY A 460 -10.81 18.63 -1.80
CA GLY A 460 -11.70 19.67 -1.30
C GLY A 460 -12.10 19.46 0.16
N LEU A 461 -12.40 18.21 0.57
CA LEU A 461 -12.69 17.90 1.98
C LEU A 461 -11.45 18.05 2.88
N GLN A 462 -10.27 17.67 2.37
CA GLN A 462 -9.01 17.83 3.10
C GLN A 462 -8.67 19.31 3.32
N GLU A 463 -8.96 20.18 2.36
CA GLU A 463 -8.82 21.62 2.49
C GLU A 463 -9.71 22.18 3.61
N LEU A 464 -10.95 21.71 3.72
CA LEU A 464 -11.85 22.08 4.83
C LEU A 464 -11.27 21.68 6.19
N VAL A 465 -10.61 20.53 6.30
CA VAL A 465 -9.94 20.10 7.54
C VAL A 465 -8.77 21.05 7.87
N THR A 466 -7.94 21.39 6.89
CA THR A 466 -6.85 22.35 7.06
C THR A 466 -7.36 23.72 7.55
N ASN A 467 -8.50 24.16 7.02
CA ASN A 467 -9.17 25.41 7.40
C ASN A 467 -10.01 25.30 8.69
N LYS A 468 -9.97 24.16 9.39
CA LYS A 468 -10.75 23.88 10.62
C LYS A 468 -12.28 23.99 10.43
N LEU A 469 -12.75 23.84 9.19
CA LEU A 469 -14.17 23.79 8.83
C LEU A 469 -14.70 22.35 8.81
N ALA A 470 -13.82 21.35 8.85
CA ALA A 470 -14.16 19.93 9.00
C ALA A 470 -13.17 19.22 9.95
N THR A 471 -13.57 18.07 10.45
CA THR A 471 -12.76 17.11 11.21
C THR A 471 -12.70 15.79 10.44
N VAL A 472 -11.64 15.02 10.70
CA VAL A 472 -11.43 13.70 10.11
C VAL A 472 -11.31 12.64 11.21
N SER A 473 -11.96 11.50 11.00
CA SER A 473 -11.71 10.26 11.75
C SER A 473 -11.00 9.30 10.81
N THR A 474 -10.01 8.56 11.32
CA THR A 474 -9.15 7.70 10.51
C THR A 474 -9.19 6.27 11.04
N ASP A 475 -9.39 5.29 10.16
CA ASP A 475 -9.06 3.88 10.42
C ASP A 475 -7.68 3.60 9.83
N THR A 476 -6.66 3.42 10.67
CA THR A 476 -5.27 3.21 10.24
C THR A 476 -4.98 1.78 9.78
N ARG A 477 -5.90 0.83 10.01
CA ARG A 477 -5.72 -0.55 9.53
C ARG A 477 -5.77 -0.62 8.01
N TYR A 478 -6.72 0.13 7.44
CA TYR A 478 -7.05 0.13 6.02
C TYR A 478 -6.99 1.53 5.38
N GLY A 479 -6.56 2.54 6.13
CA GLY A 479 -6.31 3.90 5.66
C GLY A 479 -7.56 4.63 5.19
N LEU A 480 -8.67 4.44 5.91
CA LEU A 480 -9.94 5.07 5.60
C LEU A 480 -10.06 6.41 6.33
N ARG A 481 -10.58 7.42 5.65
CA ARG A 481 -10.82 8.76 6.22
C ARG A 481 -12.28 9.13 6.11
N LEU A 482 -12.89 9.42 7.25
CA LEU A 482 -14.28 9.87 7.38
C LEU A 482 -14.31 11.37 7.70
N PHE A 483 -15.02 12.15 6.88
CA PHE A 483 -15.08 13.60 7.01
C PHE A 483 -16.39 14.09 7.64
N LYS A 484 -16.29 15.00 8.61
CA LYS A 484 -17.44 15.63 9.29
C LYS A 484 -17.22 17.13 9.43
N TYR A 485 -18.20 17.97 9.12
CA TYR A 485 -18.10 19.41 9.28
C TYR A 485 -17.92 19.79 10.76
N ALA A 486 -17.17 20.86 11.01
CA ALA A 486 -16.97 21.39 12.34
C ALA A 486 -18.27 22.03 12.87
N LYS A 487 -18.43 22.06 14.19
CA LYS A 487 -19.59 22.69 14.84
C LYS A 487 -19.68 24.19 14.50
N SER A 488 -18.55 24.88 14.36
CA SER A 488 -18.46 26.31 14.00
C SER A 488 -19.19 26.64 12.70
N VAL A 489 -19.11 25.76 11.69
CA VAL A 489 -19.79 25.94 10.39
C VAL A 489 -21.29 26.20 10.56
N PHE A 490 -21.91 25.53 11.54
CA PHE A 490 -23.33 25.67 11.81
C PHE A 490 -23.65 27.00 12.50
N TYR A 491 -22.91 27.40 13.52
CA TYR A 491 -23.21 28.61 14.30
C TYR A 491 -22.75 29.91 13.62
N GLU A 492 -21.77 29.82 12.75
CA GLU A 492 -21.21 30.95 11.99
C GLU A 492 -21.76 31.06 10.56
N HIS A 493 -22.74 30.22 10.19
CA HIS A 493 -23.39 30.25 8.87
C HIS A 493 -22.43 30.14 7.67
N LEU A 494 -21.43 29.26 7.76
CA LEU A 494 -20.35 29.18 6.76
C LEU A 494 -20.67 28.28 5.56
N TRP A 495 -21.91 27.81 5.41
CA TRP A 495 -22.29 26.84 4.38
C TRP A 495 -22.08 27.33 2.94
N GLY A 496 -22.21 28.63 2.70
CA GLY A 496 -21.97 29.26 1.40
C GLY A 496 -20.49 29.45 1.03
N THR A 497 -19.56 29.23 1.96
CA THR A 497 -18.13 29.50 1.73
C THR A 497 -17.46 28.45 0.84
N ASN A 498 -17.92 27.20 0.89
CA ASN A 498 -17.38 26.11 0.08
C ASN A 498 -18.41 25.00 -0.07
N SER A 499 -18.75 24.63 -1.30
CA SER A 499 -19.77 23.62 -1.60
C SER A 499 -19.42 22.21 -1.09
N ALA A 500 -18.13 21.91 -0.86
CA ALA A 500 -17.70 20.64 -0.29
C ALA A 500 -18.16 20.44 1.16
N LEU A 501 -18.52 21.50 1.89
CA LEU A 501 -19.03 21.41 3.27
C LEU A 501 -20.30 20.57 3.36
N LEU A 502 -21.13 20.60 2.32
CA LEU A 502 -22.34 19.80 2.28
C LEU A 502 -22.02 18.30 2.31
N ARG A 503 -20.87 17.89 1.78
CA ARG A 503 -20.41 16.50 1.73
C ARG A 503 -19.60 16.07 2.95
N ALA A 504 -19.16 17.02 3.80
CA ALA A 504 -18.48 16.72 5.05
C ALA A 504 -19.47 16.18 6.11
N ARG A 505 -20.23 15.13 5.80
CA ARG A 505 -21.27 14.56 6.66
C ARG A 505 -21.19 13.03 6.71
N GLY A 506 -19.98 12.52 6.89
CA GLY A 506 -19.70 11.09 6.98
C GLY A 506 -19.25 10.45 5.67
N HIS A 507 -18.87 11.22 4.65
CA HIS A 507 -18.24 10.65 3.46
C HIS A 507 -16.91 9.99 3.84
N VAL A 508 -16.66 8.81 3.28
CA VAL A 508 -15.46 8.00 3.53
C VAL A 508 -14.66 7.84 2.25
N TYR A 509 -13.35 8.05 2.34
CA TYR A 509 -12.40 7.87 1.25
C TYR A 509 -11.28 6.90 1.65
N ASP A 510 -10.75 6.15 0.68
CA ASP A 510 -9.56 5.32 0.86
C ASP A 510 -8.25 6.11 0.67
N VAL A 511 -7.12 5.43 0.87
CA VAL A 511 -5.76 6.00 0.68
C VAL A 511 -5.46 6.43 -0.76
N ALA A 512 -6.22 5.94 -1.73
CA ALA A 512 -6.11 6.36 -3.12
C ALA A 512 -6.98 7.58 -3.43
N GLY A 513 -7.80 8.05 -2.49
CA GLY A 513 -8.75 9.14 -2.70
C GLY A 513 -10.03 8.68 -3.41
N ASN A 514 -10.30 7.38 -3.49
CA ASN A 514 -11.58 6.89 -4.01
C ASN A 514 -12.67 7.05 -2.96
N VAL A 515 -13.88 7.37 -3.42
CA VAL A 515 -15.07 7.27 -2.56
C VAL A 515 -15.32 5.81 -2.18
N VAL A 516 -15.50 5.55 -0.89
CA VAL A 516 -15.80 4.23 -0.33
C VAL A 516 -17.21 4.21 0.25
N SER A 517 -17.62 5.31 0.88
CA SER A 517 -18.97 5.46 1.42
C SER A 517 -19.43 6.90 1.23
N GLN A 518 -20.63 7.06 0.70
CA GLN A 518 -21.19 8.35 0.35
C GLN A 518 -22.58 8.47 0.98
N PRO A 519 -22.71 9.00 2.21
CA PRO A 519 -24.02 9.30 2.78
C PRO A 519 -24.63 10.59 2.18
N PHE A 520 -25.77 11.00 2.71
CA PHE A 520 -26.46 12.23 2.34
C PHE A 520 -25.59 13.47 2.47
N ASP A 521 -25.68 14.33 1.47
CA ASP A 521 -25.21 15.71 1.57
C ASP A 521 -26.08 16.46 2.61
N LYS A 522 -25.57 17.57 3.16
CA LYS A 522 -26.28 18.39 4.15
C LYS A 522 -27.52 19.02 3.52
N VAL A 523 -28.68 18.71 4.11
CA VAL A 523 -29.97 19.36 3.81
C VAL A 523 -30.39 20.30 4.96
N PHE A 524 -30.97 21.43 4.60
CA PHE A 524 -31.38 22.51 5.51
C PHE A 524 -32.86 22.39 5.88
N ASN A 525 -33.23 22.96 7.04
CA ASN A 525 -34.65 23.11 7.38
C ASN A 525 -35.31 24.13 6.44
N TYR A 526 -36.63 24.05 6.29
CA TYR A 526 -37.36 25.08 5.54
C TYR A 526 -37.02 26.50 6.06
N LYS A 527 -36.73 27.41 5.12
CA LYS A 527 -36.26 28.80 5.34
C LYS A 527 -34.83 28.95 5.90
N GLU A 528 -34.15 27.87 6.32
CA GLU A 528 -32.74 27.90 6.72
C GLU A 528 -31.86 27.96 5.47
N GLU A 529 -30.91 28.90 5.41
CA GLU A 529 -30.02 29.12 4.24
C GLU A 529 -30.80 29.27 2.91
N GLY A 530 -32.02 29.83 2.97
CA GLY A 530 -32.89 30.05 1.82
C GLY A 530 -33.64 28.81 1.30
N ALA A 531 -33.53 27.65 1.97
CA ALA A 531 -34.11 26.40 1.49
C ALA A 531 -35.65 26.45 1.39
N GLY A 532 -36.17 26.14 0.21
CA GLY A 532 -37.60 26.06 -0.08
C GLY A 532 -38.30 27.40 -0.28
N LEU A 533 -37.58 28.53 -0.28
CA LEU A 533 -38.17 29.86 -0.54
C LEU A 533 -38.61 30.04 -2.00
N ASP A 534 -38.03 29.25 -2.89
CA ASP A 534 -38.30 29.19 -4.33
C ASP A 534 -39.44 28.23 -4.70
N LEU A 535 -39.92 27.41 -3.76
CA LEU A 535 -40.97 26.43 -4.02
C LEU A 535 -42.35 27.10 -3.96
N ALA A 536 -43.05 27.08 -5.10
CA ALA A 536 -44.45 27.49 -5.17
C ALA A 536 -45.34 26.51 -4.39
N PRO A 537 -46.47 26.95 -3.78
CA PRO A 537 -47.39 26.08 -3.06
C PRO A 537 -47.89 24.87 -3.86
N GLU A 538 -48.04 25.03 -5.19
CA GLU A 538 -48.52 23.96 -6.07
C GLU A 538 -47.43 22.99 -6.54
N THR A 539 -46.19 23.20 -6.12
CA THR A 539 -45.07 22.31 -6.47
C THR A 539 -45.37 20.91 -5.95
N ARG A 540 -45.34 19.93 -6.85
CA ARG A 540 -45.53 18.52 -6.50
C ARG A 540 -44.31 17.98 -5.78
N VAL A 541 -44.54 17.37 -4.62
CA VAL A 541 -43.50 16.85 -3.75
C VAL A 541 -43.86 15.46 -3.24
N ARG A 542 -42.84 14.67 -2.92
CA ARG A 542 -42.95 13.47 -2.11
C ARG A 542 -42.51 13.82 -0.69
N ALA A 543 -43.40 13.57 0.27
CA ALA A 543 -43.14 13.74 1.69
C ALA A 543 -42.79 12.38 2.28
N VAL A 544 -41.64 12.29 2.96
CA VAL A 544 -41.20 11.10 3.69
C VAL A 544 -41.24 11.41 5.17
N VAL A 545 -41.93 10.59 5.96
CA VAL A 545 -41.98 10.76 7.42
C VAL A 545 -40.56 10.70 7.97
N LYS A 546 -40.16 11.78 8.66
CA LYS A 546 -38.86 11.82 9.29
C LYS A 546 -38.93 11.11 10.63
N LEU A 547 -38.34 9.92 10.68
CA LEU A 547 -38.10 9.20 11.93
C LEU A 547 -37.07 9.96 12.79
N ASN A 548 -37.16 9.81 14.11
CA ASN A 548 -36.28 10.42 15.09
C ASN A 548 -35.30 9.38 15.64
N GLY A 549 -34.27 9.08 14.85
CA GLY A 549 -33.18 8.17 15.20
C GLY A 549 -31.81 8.84 15.08
N PHE A 550 -30.82 8.02 14.75
CA PHE A 550 -29.53 8.48 14.22
C PHE A 550 -29.21 7.85 12.86
N LEU A 551 -28.35 8.52 12.09
CA LEU A 551 -27.91 8.03 10.78
C LEU A 551 -26.87 6.91 10.94
N GLY A 552 -27.25 5.70 10.55
CA GLY A 552 -26.35 4.58 10.33
C GLY A 552 -26.03 4.42 8.84
N VAL A 553 -24.78 4.08 8.53
CA VAL A 553 -24.31 3.94 7.15
C VAL A 553 -23.60 2.60 6.98
N VAL A 554 -23.96 1.87 5.92
CA VAL A 554 -23.39 0.56 5.59
C VAL A 554 -23.00 0.53 4.11
N SER A 555 -21.75 0.19 3.84
CA SER A 555 -21.16 0.05 2.50
C SER A 555 -20.32 -1.23 2.42
N PRO A 556 -19.94 -1.74 1.23
CA PRO A 556 -18.93 -2.79 1.13
C PRO A 556 -17.60 -2.31 1.72
N HIS A 557 -16.92 -3.17 2.47
CA HIS A 557 -15.59 -2.84 2.97
C HIS A 557 -14.57 -2.87 1.80
N PRO A 558 -13.73 -1.84 1.61
CA PRO A 558 -12.92 -1.70 0.39
C PRO A 558 -11.74 -2.68 0.30
N VAL A 559 -11.35 -3.29 1.43
CA VAL A 559 -10.26 -4.28 1.54
C VAL A 559 -10.79 -5.67 1.92
N MET A 560 -11.42 -5.80 3.09
CA MET A 560 -12.08 -7.04 3.54
C MET A 560 -13.34 -7.39 2.74
N ARG A 561 -13.20 -8.13 1.63
CA ARG A 561 -14.31 -8.51 0.73
C ARG A 561 -15.51 -9.18 1.39
N SER A 562 -15.27 -9.97 2.43
CA SER A 562 -16.33 -10.67 3.15
C SER A 562 -17.03 -9.80 4.18
N ASP A 563 -16.65 -8.54 4.36
CA ASP A 563 -17.10 -7.69 5.46
C ASP A 563 -17.76 -6.38 5.02
N LEU A 564 -18.42 -5.73 5.97
CA LEU A 564 -19.16 -4.49 5.77
C LEU A 564 -18.42 -3.32 6.42
N LEU A 565 -18.34 -2.20 5.71
CA LEU A 565 -17.97 -0.92 6.31
C LEU A 565 -19.21 -0.32 6.97
N VAL A 566 -19.21 -0.30 8.31
CA VAL A 566 -20.30 0.27 9.11
C VAL A 566 -19.77 1.50 9.85
N HIS A 567 -20.45 2.63 9.69
CA HIS A 567 -20.06 3.87 10.37
C HIS A 567 -21.26 4.79 10.62
N THR A 568 -21.05 5.79 11.47
CA THR A 568 -21.98 6.91 11.65
C THR A 568 -21.53 8.12 10.83
N THR A 569 -22.14 9.28 11.02
CA THR A 569 -21.68 10.55 10.40
C THR A 569 -20.28 11.01 10.83
N GLY A 570 -19.69 10.42 11.87
CA GLY A 570 -18.47 10.95 12.49
C GLY A 570 -17.46 9.94 13.01
N SER A 571 -17.79 8.64 13.04
CA SER A 571 -16.89 7.64 13.59
C SER A 571 -17.03 6.28 12.93
N PHE A 572 -15.89 5.58 12.80
CA PHE A 572 -15.82 4.15 12.49
C PHE A 572 -16.06 3.27 13.71
N GLU A 573 -15.83 3.79 14.91
CA GLU A 573 -15.91 3.04 16.18
C GLU A 573 -16.60 3.90 17.25
N SER A 574 -17.72 3.41 17.77
CA SER A 574 -18.49 3.99 18.88
C SER A 574 -19.61 3.02 19.26
N ASP A 575 -20.26 3.22 20.41
CA ASP A 575 -21.43 2.44 20.82
C ASP A 575 -22.54 2.48 19.76
N PHE A 576 -22.73 3.63 19.09
CA PHE A 576 -23.67 3.79 17.98
C PHE A 576 -23.34 2.93 16.76
N VAL A 577 -22.05 2.68 16.49
CA VAL A 577 -21.65 1.71 15.46
C VAL A 577 -22.00 0.29 15.92
N GLY A 578 -21.85 0.00 17.21
CA GLY A 578 -22.34 -1.23 17.83
C GLY A 578 -23.85 -1.42 17.63
N TYR A 579 -24.65 -0.40 17.92
CA TYR A 579 -26.11 -0.44 17.76
C TYR A 579 -26.55 -0.70 16.31
N ILE A 580 -25.82 -0.20 15.32
CA ILE A 580 -26.08 -0.55 13.91
C ILE A 580 -25.81 -2.04 13.70
N LYS A 581 -24.68 -2.54 14.20
CA LYS A 581 -24.24 -3.93 14.03
C LYS A 581 -25.16 -4.93 14.74
N ASP A 582 -25.79 -4.55 15.85
CA ASP A 582 -26.75 -5.40 16.58
C ASP A 582 -27.91 -5.87 15.68
N PHE A 583 -28.28 -5.08 14.67
CA PHE A 583 -29.33 -5.42 13.70
C PHE A 583 -28.81 -6.10 12.42
N ILE A 584 -27.49 -6.19 12.21
CA ILE A 584 -26.88 -6.84 11.03
C ILE A 584 -26.56 -8.30 11.37
N THR A 585 -27.58 -9.15 11.27
CA THR A 585 -27.42 -10.61 11.45
C THR A 585 -26.65 -11.25 10.29
N GLY A 586 -26.16 -12.49 10.47
CA GLY A 586 -25.48 -13.26 9.42
C GLY A 586 -26.25 -13.35 8.09
N PRO A 587 -27.56 -13.68 8.09
CA PRO A 587 -28.39 -13.67 6.89
C PRO A 587 -28.50 -12.29 6.22
N VAL A 588 -28.69 -11.23 7.01
CA VAL A 588 -28.77 -9.84 6.50
C VAL A 588 -27.45 -9.43 5.85
N ARG A 589 -26.33 -9.70 6.52
CA ARG A 589 -24.98 -9.48 6.00
C ARG A 589 -24.76 -10.21 4.67
N GLY A 590 -25.17 -11.47 4.58
CA GLY A 590 -25.08 -12.25 3.34
C GLY A 590 -25.85 -11.63 2.18
N LYS A 591 -27.07 -11.13 2.42
CA LYS A 591 -27.86 -10.41 1.41
C LYS A 591 -27.17 -9.11 0.97
N MET A 592 -26.66 -8.30 1.91
CA MET A 592 -25.94 -7.07 1.61
C MET A 592 -24.68 -7.33 0.75
N LEU A 593 -23.87 -8.32 1.12
CA LEU A 593 -22.67 -8.67 0.35
C LEU A 593 -23.02 -9.14 -1.08
N LYS A 594 -24.09 -9.92 -1.22
CA LYS A 594 -24.59 -10.36 -2.53
C LYS A 594 -25.04 -9.17 -3.38
N LEU A 595 -25.76 -8.22 -2.79
CA LEU A 595 -26.13 -6.96 -3.45
C LEU A 595 -24.87 -6.19 -3.90
N PHE A 596 -23.93 -5.95 -2.98
CA PHE A 596 -22.73 -5.17 -3.24
C PHE A 596 -21.82 -5.78 -4.31
N SER A 597 -21.81 -7.10 -4.45
CA SER A 597 -21.07 -7.78 -5.53
C SER A 597 -21.58 -7.43 -6.93
N LYS A 598 -22.85 -7.03 -7.05
CA LYS A 598 -23.50 -6.64 -8.32
C LYS A 598 -23.59 -5.13 -8.47
N ARG A 599 -23.92 -4.44 -7.37
CA ARG A 599 -24.18 -3.00 -7.32
C ARG A 599 -23.59 -2.44 -6.01
N PRO A 600 -22.37 -1.87 -6.04
CA PRO A 600 -21.76 -1.28 -4.86
C PRO A 600 -22.53 -0.02 -4.44
N LEU A 601 -23.20 -0.10 -3.30
CA LEU A 601 -24.05 0.96 -2.76
C LEU A 601 -23.57 1.40 -1.39
N THR A 602 -23.79 2.67 -1.07
CA THR A 602 -23.89 3.15 0.30
C THR A 602 -25.35 3.12 0.73
N LEU A 603 -25.66 2.27 1.70
CA LEU A 603 -26.98 2.18 2.33
C LEU A 603 -27.02 3.09 3.56
N MET A 604 -28.09 3.85 3.68
CA MET A 604 -28.32 4.83 4.74
C MET A 604 -29.58 4.46 5.51
N PHE A 605 -29.45 4.37 6.82
CA PHE A 605 -30.52 3.97 7.70
C PHE A 605 -30.80 5.04 8.75
N GLU A 606 -32.07 5.28 9.06
CA GLU A 606 -32.41 5.80 10.37
C GLU A 606 -32.44 4.60 11.33
N VAL A 607 -31.60 4.65 12.35
CA VAL A 607 -31.45 3.57 13.32
C VAL A 607 -32.28 3.94 14.54
N LEU A 608 -33.22 3.07 14.89
CA LEU A 608 -34.00 3.17 16.11
C LEU A 608 -33.52 2.07 17.06
N HIS A 609 -32.87 2.45 18.16
CA HIS A 609 -32.26 1.52 19.11
C HIS A 609 -32.72 1.82 20.54
N GLU A 610 -33.01 0.77 21.32
CA GLU A 610 -33.63 0.90 22.66
C GLU A 610 -32.75 1.68 23.66
N LYS A 611 -31.44 1.65 23.42
CA LYS A 611 -30.42 2.37 24.22
C LYS A 611 -30.13 3.78 23.71
N ASP A 612 -30.83 4.26 22.68
CA ASP A 612 -30.72 5.62 22.15
C ASP A 612 -32.06 6.38 22.32
N PRO A 613 -32.25 7.09 23.45
CA PRO A 613 -33.51 7.76 23.74
C PRO A 613 -33.72 8.97 22.82
N HIS A 614 -34.86 8.99 22.14
CA HIS A 614 -35.23 10.04 21.19
C HIS A 614 -36.48 10.79 21.60
N ILE A 615 -36.73 11.99 21.08
CA ILE A 615 -37.88 12.80 21.53
C ILE A 615 -39.20 12.09 21.22
N VAL A 616 -39.29 11.48 20.04
CA VAL A 616 -40.44 10.67 19.63
C VAL A 616 -40.32 9.28 20.28
N PRO A 617 -41.35 8.80 20.99
CA PRO A 617 -41.36 7.43 21.52
C PRO A 617 -41.53 6.41 20.39
N TYR A 618 -40.85 5.28 20.54
CA TYR A 618 -40.92 4.15 19.62
C TYR A 618 -41.15 2.88 20.42
N GLU A 619 -42.08 2.04 19.94
CA GLU A 619 -42.36 0.75 20.58
C GLU A 619 -41.23 -0.23 20.26
N LYS A 620 -41.15 -1.34 21.01
CA LYS A 620 -40.13 -2.37 20.77
C LYS A 620 -40.17 -2.87 19.33
N GLU A 621 -41.36 -2.96 18.78
CA GLU A 621 -41.61 -3.38 17.41
C GLU A 621 -41.06 -2.39 16.40
N ASP A 622 -40.86 -1.10 16.70
CA ASP A 622 -40.35 -0.10 15.76
C ASP A 622 -38.81 -0.11 15.64
N HIS A 623 -38.12 -0.68 16.62
CA HIS A 623 -36.67 -0.73 16.68
C HIS A 623 -36.07 -1.53 15.52
N GLY A 624 -34.96 -1.03 14.97
CA GLY A 624 -34.26 -1.65 13.85
C GLY A 624 -33.66 -0.65 12.87
N LEU A 625 -33.24 -1.18 11.72
CA LEU A 625 -32.71 -0.40 10.60
C LEU A 625 -33.85 -0.04 9.65
N HIS A 626 -34.18 1.24 9.58
CA HIS A 626 -35.12 1.78 8.59
C HIS A 626 -34.33 2.34 7.43
N LEU A 627 -34.42 1.72 6.26
CA LEU A 627 -33.73 2.21 5.07
C LEU A 627 -34.33 3.57 4.71
N ILE A 628 -33.50 4.60 4.64
CA ILE A 628 -33.93 5.97 4.31
C ILE A 628 -33.23 6.52 3.07
N GLY A 629 -32.19 5.85 2.59
CA GLY A 629 -31.51 6.23 1.36
C GLY A 629 -30.50 5.19 0.90
N ALA A 630 -30.18 5.26 -0.38
CA ALA A 630 -29.11 4.50 -0.98
C ALA A 630 -28.53 5.30 -2.15
N ARG A 631 -27.24 5.14 -2.42
CA ARG A 631 -26.59 5.67 -3.63
C ARG A 631 -25.41 4.80 -4.06
N GLU A 632 -25.12 4.81 -5.35
CA GLU A 632 -23.95 4.12 -5.89
C GLU A 632 -22.65 4.75 -5.40
N ILE A 633 -21.66 3.92 -5.11
CA ILE A 633 -20.32 4.35 -4.70
C ILE A 633 -19.57 4.80 -5.96
N ARG A 634 -19.96 5.98 -6.44
CA ARG A 634 -19.43 6.65 -7.62
C ARG A 634 -19.63 8.14 -7.47
N GLN A 635 -18.59 8.90 -7.79
CA GLN A 635 -18.64 10.36 -7.75
C GLN A 635 -19.79 10.88 -8.61
N GLY A 636 -20.62 11.76 -8.02
CA GLY A 636 -21.77 12.35 -8.70
C GLY A 636 -23.01 11.47 -8.81
N SER A 637 -23.04 10.28 -8.20
CA SER A 637 -24.26 9.44 -8.17
C SER A 637 -25.43 10.15 -7.47
N SER A 638 -26.63 10.04 -8.02
CA SER A 638 -27.87 10.51 -7.36
C SER A 638 -28.34 9.51 -6.29
N LEU A 639 -29.18 9.99 -5.38
CA LEU A 639 -29.90 9.12 -4.44
C LEU A 639 -30.93 8.30 -5.21
N LEU A 640 -31.19 7.07 -4.76
CA LEU A 640 -32.31 6.29 -5.29
C LEU A 640 -33.64 6.97 -4.95
N THR A 641 -34.60 6.80 -5.85
CA THR A 641 -36.00 7.21 -5.64
C THR A 641 -36.64 6.41 -4.49
N GLU A 642 -37.70 6.93 -3.88
CA GLU A 642 -38.39 6.23 -2.79
C GLU A 642 -38.95 4.87 -3.25
N GLY A 643 -39.41 4.76 -4.51
CA GLY A 643 -39.85 3.48 -5.08
C GLY A 643 -38.71 2.45 -5.19
N GLU A 644 -37.54 2.85 -5.71
CA GLU A 644 -36.37 1.98 -5.74
C GLU A 644 -35.89 1.57 -4.34
N LEU A 645 -36.04 2.46 -3.35
CA LEU A 645 -35.71 2.16 -1.96
C LEU A 645 -36.71 1.19 -1.33
N ASP A 646 -37.98 1.26 -1.68
CA ASP A 646 -38.99 0.30 -1.22
C ASP A 646 -38.72 -1.10 -1.78
N ASP A 647 -38.40 -1.20 -3.07
CA ASP A 647 -37.99 -2.46 -3.71
C ASP A 647 -36.73 -3.04 -3.04
N LEU A 648 -35.73 -2.18 -2.80
CA LEU A 648 -34.48 -2.60 -2.17
C LEU A 648 -34.69 -3.05 -0.72
N ALA A 649 -35.53 -2.34 0.03
CA ALA A 649 -35.87 -2.72 1.40
C ALA A 649 -36.66 -4.03 1.45
N ALA A 650 -37.59 -4.25 0.51
CA ALA A 650 -38.31 -5.51 0.40
C ALA A 650 -37.36 -6.69 0.11
N GLU A 651 -36.40 -6.52 -0.80
CA GLU A 651 -35.38 -7.54 -1.11
C GLU A 651 -34.53 -7.89 0.12
N LEU A 652 -34.03 -6.86 0.81
CA LEU A 652 -33.12 -7.03 1.93
C LEU A 652 -33.85 -7.42 3.23
N GLY A 653 -35.12 -7.08 3.37
CA GLY A 653 -35.93 -7.26 4.57
C GLY A 653 -35.79 -6.11 5.57
N PHE A 654 -35.63 -4.88 5.08
CA PHE A 654 -35.58 -3.67 5.89
C PHE A 654 -36.92 -2.95 5.94
N ARG A 655 -37.10 -2.13 6.96
CA ARG A 655 -38.27 -1.26 7.07
C ARG A 655 -38.05 0.05 6.33
N ARG A 656 -39.15 0.73 6.07
CA ARG A 656 -39.20 2.00 5.36
C ARG A 656 -40.07 2.98 6.14
N PRO A 657 -39.68 4.26 6.23
CA PRO A 657 -40.61 5.28 6.69
C PRO A 657 -41.78 5.39 5.72
N GLU A 658 -42.95 5.78 6.23
CA GLU A 658 -44.08 6.11 5.37
C GLU A 658 -43.74 7.31 4.48
N HIS A 659 -44.19 7.26 3.22
CA HIS A 659 -44.05 8.37 2.29
C HIS A 659 -45.25 8.46 1.35
N PHE A 660 -45.58 9.68 0.93
CA PHE A 660 -46.73 9.97 0.08
C PHE A 660 -46.50 11.20 -0.81
N GLU A 661 -47.26 11.30 -1.89
CA GLU A 661 -47.22 12.44 -2.80
C GLU A 661 -48.27 13.49 -2.40
N THR A 662 -47.89 14.77 -2.50
CA THR A 662 -48.79 15.91 -2.24
C THR A 662 -48.26 17.18 -2.91
N THR A 663 -48.89 18.33 -2.66
CA THR A 663 -48.32 19.65 -3.01
C THR A 663 -47.58 20.24 -1.82
N PHE A 664 -46.59 21.10 -2.09
CA PHE A 664 -45.78 21.71 -1.03
C PHE A 664 -46.65 22.54 -0.06
N GLY A 665 -47.63 23.27 -0.58
CA GLY A 665 -48.57 24.06 0.23
C GLY A 665 -49.43 23.20 1.15
N GLU A 666 -49.89 22.03 0.69
CA GLU A 666 -50.65 21.11 1.52
C GLU A 666 -49.76 20.41 2.56
N LEU A 667 -48.54 20.05 2.17
CA LEU A 667 -47.55 19.49 3.10
C LEU A 667 -47.23 20.43 4.26
N LEU A 668 -47.16 21.74 4.03
CA LEU A 668 -46.97 22.73 5.11
C LEU A 668 -48.11 22.70 6.13
N LYS A 669 -49.36 22.53 5.68
CA LYS A 669 -50.52 22.39 6.57
C LYS A 669 -50.48 21.08 7.34
N LEU A 670 -50.18 19.97 6.67
CA LEU A 670 -50.05 18.65 7.30
C LEU A 670 -48.94 18.65 8.36
N ASN A 671 -47.79 19.27 8.07
CA ASN A 671 -46.67 19.34 8.99
C ASN A 671 -46.95 20.24 10.21
N ALA A 672 -47.85 21.23 10.10
CA ALA A 672 -48.26 22.04 11.24
C ALA A 672 -49.06 21.24 12.28
N ALA A 673 -49.74 20.17 11.86
CA ALA A 673 -50.55 19.31 12.72
C ALA A 673 -49.86 17.98 13.09
N CYS A 674 -48.58 17.78 12.74
CA CYS A 674 -47.93 16.49 12.95
C CYS A 674 -47.31 16.35 14.35
N HIS A 675 -47.46 15.14 14.92
CA HIS A 675 -46.93 14.77 16.25
C HIS A 675 -45.60 13.99 16.18
N HIS A 676 -45.10 13.68 14.98
CA HIS A 676 -43.77 13.11 14.76
C HIS A 676 -42.72 14.20 14.47
N GLU A 677 -41.46 13.85 14.19
CA GLU A 677 -40.39 14.84 14.02
C GLU A 677 -40.61 15.81 12.85
N GLY A 678 -41.39 15.42 11.85
CA GLY A 678 -41.68 16.17 10.63
C GLY A 678 -41.45 15.34 9.36
N HIS A 679 -41.11 15.99 8.26
CA HIS A 679 -40.99 15.35 6.95
C HIS A 679 -39.68 15.70 6.23
N MET A 680 -39.10 14.74 5.51
CA MET A 680 -38.13 15.02 4.45
C MET A 680 -38.90 15.28 3.15
N VAL A 681 -38.48 16.29 2.39
CA VAL A 681 -39.18 16.72 1.18
C VAL A 681 -38.32 16.45 -0.05
N ARG A 682 -38.87 15.69 -0.98
CA ARG A 682 -38.29 15.40 -2.30
C ARG A 682 -39.17 16.00 -3.37
N LEU A 683 -38.58 16.60 -4.40
CA LEU A 683 -39.33 17.01 -5.59
C LEU A 683 -39.83 15.77 -6.32
N LEU A 684 -40.95 15.87 -7.04
CA LEU A 684 -41.38 14.82 -7.99
C LEU A 684 -40.80 15.11 -9.38
N ASP A 685 -39.49 15.31 -9.45
CA ASP A 685 -38.69 15.34 -10.67
C ASP A 685 -38.12 13.95 -10.98
N ASP A 686 -37.42 13.80 -12.11
CA ASP A 686 -36.88 12.50 -12.54
C ASP A 686 -35.90 11.86 -11.54
N GLN A 687 -35.31 12.63 -10.61
CA GLN A 687 -34.33 12.14 -9.63
C GLN A 687 -34.88 12.10 -8.20
N GLU A 688 -36.15 12.45 -8.02
CA GLU A 688 -36.76 12.78 -6.74
C GLU A 688 -35.82 13.62 -5.84
N THR A 689 -35.39 14.79 -6.31
CA THR A 689 -34.36 15.60 -5.65
C THR A 689 -34.76 15.97 -4.21
N MET A 690 -33.96 15.57 -3.23
CA MET A 690 -34.17 15.95 -1.83
C MET A 690 -33.79 17.42 -1.59
N VAL A 691 -34.76 18.24 -1.22
CA VAL A 691 -34.61 19.71 -1.20
C VAL A 691 -34.53 20.30 0.20
N LEU A 692 -35.35 19.83 1.13
CA LEU A 692 -35.43 20.39 2.49
C LEU A 692 -35.98 19.39 3.49
N LYS A 693 -35.96 19.79 4.77
CA LYS A 693 -36.68 19.09 5.84
C LYS A 693 -37.62 20.05 6.58
N LEU A 694 -38.81 19.56 6.87
CA LEU A 694 -39.80 20.21 7.72
C LEU A 694 -39.75 19.58 9.11
N LYS A 695 -39.95 20.41 10.14
CA LYS A 695 -40.02 19.96 11.54
C LYS A 695 -41.40 20.25 12.10
N GLY A 696 -41.99 19.28 12.78
CA GLY A 696 -43.26 19.47 13.46
C GLY A 696 -43.11 20.44 14.65
N PRO A 697 -44.11 21.30 14.91
CA PRO A 697 -44.04 22.28 16.01
C PRO A 697 -43.94 21.59 17.38
N VAL A 698 -44.70 20.51 17.60
CA VAL A 698 -44.67 19.68 18.81
C VAL A 698 -43.27 19.14 19.10
N TYR A 699 -42.58 18.65 18.06
CA TYR A 699 -41.21 18.15 18.16
C TYR A 699 -40.21 19.28 18.46
N LEU A 700 -40.32 20.42 17.77
CA LEU A 700 -39.42 21.56 18.00
C LEU A 700 -39.48 22.05 19.44
N THR A 701 -40.67 22.11 20.02
CA THR A 701 -40.86 22.50 21.43
C THR A 701 -40.33 21.47 22.39
N SER A 702 -40.64 20.19 22.16
CA SER A 702 -40.12 19.11 22.99
C SER A 702 -38.58 19.11 22.98
N LYS A 703 -37.97 19.35 21.81
CA LYS A 703 -36.53 19.49 21.64
C LYS A 703 -35.94 20.71 22.33
N PHE A 704 -36.62 21.85 22.25
CA PHE A 704 -36.20 23.08 22.91
C PHE A 704 -36.16 22.88 24.43
N LEU A 705 -37.22 22.30 25.00
CA LEU A 705 -37.32 22.04 26.44
C LEU A 705 -36.29 21.03 26.92
N ALA A 706 -36.08 19.96 26.16
CA ALA A 706 -35.11 18.92 26.51
C ALA A 706 -33.66 19.45 26.56
N ARG A 707 -33.35 20.50 25.77
CA ARG A 707 -32.02 21.10 25.67
C ARG A 707 -31.83 22.34 26.54
N MET A 708 -32.76 22.62 27.45
CA MET A 708 -32.61 23.74 28.37
C MET A 708 -31.50 23.45 29.38
N SER A 709 -30.54 24.36 29.49
CA SER A 709 -29.54 24.30 30.56
C SER A 709 -30.18 24.56 31.92
N ASP A 710 -29.52 24.16 33.00
CA ASP A 710 -29.97 24.42 34.38
C ASP A 710 -30.29 25.91 34.62
N GLY A 711 -29.53 26.82 34.00
CA GLY A 711 -29.79 28.26 34.06
C GLY A 711 -31.10 28.68 33.37
N LYS A 712 -31.45 28.04 32.26
CA LYS A 712 -32.73 28.27 31.56
C LYS A 712 -33.91 27.68 32.33
N TRP A 713 -33.74 26.49 32.93
CA TRP A 713 -34.72 25.91 33.86
C TRP A 713 -34.94 26.82 35.07
N LYS A 714 -33.88 27.31 35.70
CA LYS A 714 -33.96 28.30 36.80
C LYS A 714 -34.71 29.56 36.38
N HIS A 715 -34.46 30.07 35.17
CA HIS A 715 -35.17 31.25 34.66
C HIS A 715 -36.66 30.98 34.41
N LEU A 716 -37.00 29.83 33.81
CA LEU A 716 -38.39 29.41 33.58
C LEU A 716 -39.18 29.36 34.89
N PHE A 717 -38.63 28.72 35.93
CA PHE A 717 -39.30 28.57 37.22
C PHE A 717 -39.33 29.86 38.06
N ALA A 718 -38.27 30.68 37.99
CA ALA A 718 -38.23 31.93 38.75
C ALA A 718 -39.09 33.05 38.12
N ASN A 719 -39.22 33.06 36.79
CA ASN A 719 -39.90 34.14 36.06
C ASN A 719 -40.71 33.59 34.86
N PRO A 720 -41.76 32.78 35.09
CA PRO A 720 -42.51 32.12 34.01
C PRO A 720 -43.14 33.10 33.01
N ALA A 721 -43.65 34.25 33.47
CA ALA A 721 -44.18 35.29 32.58
C ALA A 721 -43.12 35.89 31.65
N SER A 722 -41.91 36.14 32.15
CA SER A 722 -40.78 36.62 31.34
C SER A 722 -40.25 35.54 30.40
N PHE A 723 -40.36 34.27 30.78
CA PHE A 723 -39.93 33.15 29.96
C PHE A 723 -40.89 32.93 28.78
N LYS A 724 -42.20 33.05 29.03
CA LYS A 724 -43.26 32.99 28.01
C LYS A 724 -43.05 33.99 26.87
N LEU A 725 -42.61 35.22 27.16
CA LEU A 725 -42.29 36.22 26.13
C LEU A 725 -41.17 35.84 25.15
N ARG A 726 -40.48 34.70 25.37
CA ARG A 726 -39.35 34.21 24.56
C ARG A 726 -39.68 32.91 23.81
N ILE A 727 -40.93 32.43 23.89
CA ILE A 727 -41.42 31.23 23.23
C ILE A 727 -42.81 31.53 22.63
N ASP A 728 -43.28 30.74 21.68
CA ASP A 728 -44.58 30.96 21.05
C ASP A 728 -45.74 30.74 22.04
N GLU A 729 -46.85 31.47 21.87
CA GLU A 729 -48.00 31.45 22.80
C GLU A 729 -48.63 30.08 23.00
N GLU A 730 -48.51 29.19 22.00
CA GLU A 730 -49.00 27.81 22.01
C GLU A 730 -48.36 26.97 23.13
N PHE A 731 -47.19 27.39 23.63
CA PHE A 731 -46.45 26.71 24.70
C PHE A 731 -46.64 27.31 26.09
N TYR A 732 -47.50 28.32 26.22
CA TYR A 732 -47.74 28.96 27.50
C TYR A 732 -48.38 28.01 28.52
N SER A 733 -49.31 27.16 28.06
CA SER A 733 -49.98 26.13 28.87
C SER A 733 -49.00 25.08 29.41
N LEU A 734 -47.96 24.78 28.64
CA LEU A 734 -46.89 23.87 29.01
C LEU A 734 -45.98 24.47 30.08
N VAL A 735 -45.61 25.75 29.94
CA VAL A 735 -44.87 26.48 30.98
C VAL A 735 -45.66 26.56 32.28
N ASP A 736 -46.97 26.83 32.20
CA ASP A 736 -47.84 26.84 33.37
C ASP A 736 -47.93 25.46 34.03
N THR A 737 -48.08 24.40 33.23
CA THR A 737 -48.14 23.03 33.73
C THR A 737 -46.83 22.62 34.41
N LEU A 738 -45.69 22.96 33.81
CA LEU A 738 -44.36 22.69 34.36
C LEU A 738 -44.14 23.41 35.70
N THR A 739 -44.48 24.70 35.76
CA THR A 739 -44.28 25.54 36.96
C THR A 739 -45.29 25.28 38.08
N THR A 740 -46.45 24.71 37.75
CA THR A 740 -47.50 24.42 38.74
C THR A 740 -47.39 22.99 39.29
N LYS A 741 -47.05 22.01 38.44
CA LYS A 741 -47.06 20.59 38.82
C LYS A 741 -45.72 20.07 39.34
N PHE A 742 -44.61 20.77 39.06
CA PHE A 742 -43.27 20.30 39.41
C PHE A 742 -42.50 21.35 40.19
N SER A 743 -41.56 20.93 41.03
CA SER A 743 -40.58 21.84 41.63
C SER A 743 -39.32 21.89 40.76
N LEU A 744 -38.64 23.04 40.79
CA LEU A 744 -37.38 23.22 40.07
C LEU A 744 -36.33 22.20 40.50
N GLU A 745 -36.24 21.89 41.80
CA GLU A 745 -35.31 20.90 42.35
C GLU A 745 -35.59 19.50 41.79
N ALA A 746 -36.86 19.10 41.71
CA ALA A 746 -37.28 17.81 41.16
C ALA A 746 -36.97 17.69 39.66
N ILE A 747 -37.00 18.78 38.90
CA ILE A 747 -36.61 18.77 37.48
C ILE A 747 -35.10 18.76 37.31
N LEU A 748 -34.35 19.53 38.09
CA LEU A 748 -32.89 19.58 37.95
C LEU A 748 -32.21 18.26 38.33
N GLN A 749 -32.78 17.51 39.28
CA GLN A 749 -32.28 16.19 39.69
C GLN A 749 -32.48 15.08 38.65
N ARG A 750 -33.40 15.27 37.69
CA ARG A 750 -33.63 14.29 36.62
C ARG A 750 -32.48 14.26 35.64
N ASP A 751 -32.11 13.07 35.19
CA ASP A 751 -31.18 12.92 34.07
C ASP A 751 -31.82 13.33 32.72
N GLU A 752 -31.05 13.29 31.63
CA GLU A 752 -31.55 13.69 30.31
C GLU A 752 -32.70 12.79 29.81
N GLN A 753 -32.68 11.49 30.15
CA GLN A 753 -33.75 10.54 29.80
C GLN A 753 -35.04 10.81 30.58
N GLU A 754 -34.93 11.04 31.88
CA GLU A 754 -36.06 11.34 32.77
C GLU A 754 -36.70 12.71 32.47
N LYS A 755 -35.89 13.69 32.04
CA LYS A 755 -36.36 14.99 31.53
C LYS A 755 -37.09 14.84 30.20
N LEU A 756 -36.55 14.04 29.28
CA LEU A 756 -37.22 13.73 28.01
C LEU A 756 -38.55 13.02 28.23
N ALA A 757 -38.59 12.01 29.11
CA ALA A 757 -39.83 11.30 29.45
C ALA A 757 -40.90 12.25 30.02
N LEU A 758 -40.52 13.16 30.91
CA LEU A 758 -41.43 14.18 31.44
C LEU A 758 -42.00 15.10 30.35
N ILE A 759 -41.13 15.57 29.45
CA ILE A 759 -41.55 16.45 28.36
C ILE A 759 -42.49 15.70 27.42
N ARG A 760 -42.24 14.41 27.16
CA ARG A 760 -43.16 13.57 26.39
C ARG A 760 -44.54 13.51 27.05
N GLU A 761 -44.65 13.23 28.35
CA GLU A 761 -45.93 13.18 29.07
C GLU A 761 -46.72 14.49 29.07
N LEU A 762 -46.05 15.63 28.84
CA LEU A 762 -46.65 16.96 28.93
C LEU A 762 -47.00 17.57 27.56
N VAL A 763 -46.43 17.04 26.47
CA VAL A 763 -46.47 17.64 25.13
C VAL A 763 -47.05 16.69 24.08
N LEU A 764 -46.92 15.38 24.28
CA LEU A 764 -47.52 14.32 23.46
C LEU A 764 -48.70 13.71 24.24
#